data_AF-Q31KK2-F1
#
_entry.id   AF-Q31KK2-F1
#
_cell.length_a   1.000
_cell.length_b   1.000
_cell.length_c   1.000
_cell.angle_alpha   90.00
_cell.angle_beta   90.00
_cell.angle_gamma   90.00
#
_symmetry.space_group_name_H-M   'P 1'
#
loop_
_entity.id
_entity.type
_entity.pdbx_description
1 polymer ?
#
loop_
_entity_poly.entity_id
_entity_poly.type
_entity_poly.pdbx_seq_one_letter_code
_entity_poly.pdbx_strand_id
1 'polypeptide(L)'
;MSKQKWAVRLAVIALVLAFWQVLSLSSPARSRELKTLSLAPVCSVKLQDPKVTWQLPEDVEGGLLQKNFNVVQRAVDLFAWQEFIALNWPAKVGDRGQPDIAAILAKAGPRVWETWKEASEVYLPNGALPQAWNRGPALPDEVAPSGATKVLFRTSKVDEVLSDQFQPTKADGALPGTLTDQRGNLVRYEIRMNKTLFDYVVDNKLYQAEQQANFPNLSAPVGSILLKAAWREVLPKERDRFYTVPAYVKDIEGDRYQEKLMGLVGFHLMTKTASAPQWIWSTYEQIDNVEGLHPSFFNPDCPNCLKNQQTQPQVPNQITRETPIPAVDPDCSQKSVAIDNIAALNRAMQKGLGDSVWRHYQLINTQWPVPSPQPSSPPTVFKVLPPILANTTMESYIQKSSSCMGCHAIARTTNTQQYRSADFSFTFAEARPVLKNPQIIAPPKSPNTKWDRENWNSILRGYLIANKTYETLPQYVPQAKLHCASCHLNVGANPTASSWFGMIKKYQYPETDDLQKRINSCFEHSLNGLPLPLEKYNPEAQALITYMQWLDQQAAQSKITLPKTAYPDIQKLAGNPKQGQEIFQQKCAFCHELNGAGRYGSNTYYRPALWGDQSFNRLAGLAQPETLAKFLKSNMPYQFGGNLTDQEAWDLATFIDRQPRPQGPYKAPKT
;
A
#
# COMPACT_ATOMS: atom_id res chain seq x y z
N MET A 1 27.58 67.83 57.33
CA MET A 1 26.59 66.88 56.72
C MET A 1 26.55 66.86 55.18
N SER A 2 27.57 67.33 54.42
CA SER A 2 27.53 67.24 52.93
C SER A 2 28.56 66.30 52.27
N LYS A 3 29.65 65.92 52.96
CA LYS A 3 30.67 65.01 52.39
C LYS A 3 30.28 63.52 52.45
N GLN A 4 29.50 63.11 53.45
CA GLN A 4 29.08 61.71 53.64
C GLN A 4 27.98 61.27 52.64
N LYS A 5 27.15 62.21 52.16
CA LYS A 5 26.11 61.93 51.14
C LYS A 5 26.68 61.74 49.73
N TRP A 6 27.87 62.27 49.45
CA TRP A 6 28.54 62.14 48.15
C TRP A 6 29.25 60.79 48.00
N ALA A 7 29.90 60.29 49.05
CA ALA A 7 30.56 58.99 49.06
C ALA A 7 29.56 57.82 48.89
N VAL A 8 28.38 57.91 49.54
CA VAL A 8 27.32 56.89 49.41
C VAL A 8 26.70 56.90 48.00
N ARG A 9 26.55 58.07 47.36
CA ARG A 9 26.04 58.16 45.98
C ARG A 9 27.01 57.58 44.94
N LEU A 10 28.31 57.80 45.12
CA LEU A 10 29.33 57.20 44.24
C LEU A 10 29.45 55.68 44.42
N ALA A 11 29.33 55.19 45.66
CA ALA A 11 29.34 53.75 45.93
C ALA A 11 28.11 53.03 45.36
N VAL A 12 26.93 53.64 45.41
CA VAL A 12 25.70 53.08 44.81
C VAL A 12 25.77 53.10 43.28
N ILE A 13 26.33 54.15 42.66
CA ILE A 13 26.50 54.20 41.20
C ILE A 13 27.54 53.16 40.72
N ALA A 14 28.63 52.96 41.46
CA ALA A 14 29.62 51.93 41.15
C ALA A 14 29.06 50.50 41.31
N LEU A 15 28.23 50.26 42.32
CA LEU A 15 27.53 48.98 42.51
C LEU A 15 26.47 48.74 41.43
N VAL A 16 25.73 49.76 40.99
CA VAL A 16 24.74 49.65 39.90
C VAL A 16 25.42 49.43 38.54
N LEU A 17 26.57 50.06 38.29
CA LEU A 17 27.37 49.84 37.07
C LEU A 17 28.07 48.47 37.05
N ALA A 18 28.56 47.99 38.20
CA ALA A 18 29.11 46.64 38.32
C ALA A 18 28.01 45.57 38.20
N PHE A 19 26.81 45.81 38.74
CA PHE A 19 25.66 44.92 38.56
C PHE A 19 25.18 44.92 37.10
N TRP A 20 25.24 46.05 36.39
CA TRP A 20 24.98 46.11 34.94
C TRP A 20 26.08 45.47 34.08
N GLN A 21 27.35 45.52 34.48
CA GLN A 21 28.44 44.81 33.78
C GLN A 21 28.42 43.29 34.01
N VAL A 22 27.92 42.83 35.16
CA VAL A 22 27.71 41.39 35.44
C VAL A 22 26.41 40.88 34.81
N LEU A 23 25.37 41.70 34.66
CA LEU A 23 24.14 41.36 33.91
C LEU A 23 24.25 41.52 32.38
N SER A 24 25.26 42.24 31.86
CA SER A 24 25.51 42.36 30.42
C SER A 24 26.52 41.35 29.85
N LEU A 25 27.07 40.45 30.69
CA LEU A 25 27.77 39.24 30.25
C LEU A 25 26.86 38.01 30.12
N SER A 26 25.55 38.18 30.30
CA SER A 26 24.53 37.19 29.97
C SER A 26 23.53 37.79 28.99
N SER A 27 24.00 38.08 27.78
CA SER A 27 23.16 38.21 26.59
C SER A 27 23.09 36.86 25.87
N PRO A 28 21.95 36.60 25.22
CA PRO A 28 21.26 35.32 25.22
C PRO A 28 21.90 34.32 24.26
N ALA A 29 21.47 33.07 24.39
CA ALA A 29 21.66 31.99 23.41
C ALA A 29 21.98 32.55 22.01
N ARG A 30 23.25 32.45 21.62
CA ARG A 30 23.67 32.63 20.23
C ARG A 30 22.69 31.80 19.43
N SER A 31 21.78 32.45 18.69
CA SER A 31 20.84 31.76 17.81
C SER A 31 21.70 30.83 16.98
N ARG A 32 21.63 29.53 17.22
CA ARG A 32 22.35 28.56 16.41
C ARG A 32 21.80 28.75 15.01
N GLU A 33 22.56 29.42 14.14
CA GLU A 33 22.19 29.56 12.75
C GLU A 33 21.92 28.16 12.21
N LEU A 34 20.71 27.94 11.72
CA LEU A 34 20.32 26.67 11.14
C LEU A 34 21.24 26.39 9.96
N LYS A 35 21.81 25.19 9.91
CA LYS A 35 22.71 24.80 8.82
C LYS A 35 21.93 24.78 7.51
N THR A 36 22.28 25.69 6.60
CA THR A 36 21.74 25.75 5.24
C THR A 36 22.63 24.93 4.29
N LEU A 37 22.02 24.14 3.41
CA LEU A 37 22.72 23.27 2.47
C LEU A 37 22.66 23.87 1.07
N SER A 38 23.78 24.40 0.58
CA SER A 38 23.84 24.98 -0.77
C SER A 38 23.71 23.91 -1.85
N LEU A 39 22.70 24.03 -2.70
CA LEU A 39 22.46 23.14 -3.84
C LEU A 39 22.62 23.85 -5.17
N ALA A 40 22.99 23.10 -6.21
CA ALA A 40 23.05 23.64 -7.57
C ALA A 40 21.62 23.91 -8.13
N PRO A 41 21.45 24.93 -8.97
CA PRO A 41 20.21 25.14 -9.72
C PRO A 41 19.82 23.91 -10.55
N VAL A 42 18.53 23.71 -10.79
CA VAL A 42 18.00 22.70 -11.73
C VAL A 42 17.31 23.43 -12.88
N CYS A 43 17.67 23.10 -14.12
CA CYS A 43 17.12 23.76 -15.31
C CYS A 43 17.11 25.30 -15.24
N SER A 44 18.22 25.87 -14.78
CA SER A 44 18.44 27.30 -14.57
C SER A 44 17.54 27.95 -13.50
N VAL A 45 16.81 27.15 -12.70
CA VAL A 45 16.02 27.60 -11.56
C VAL A 45 16.75 27.26 -10.27
N LYS A 46 17.01 28.28 -9.45
CA LYS A 46 17.55 28.13 -8.10
C LYS A 46 16.40 28.09 -7.10
N LEU A 47 16.10 26.90 -6.60
CA LEU A 47 15.17 26.69 -5.49
C LEU A 47 15.84 27.07 -4.16
N GLN A 48 15.05 27.27 -3.12
CA GLN A 48 15.52 27.60 -1.79
C GLN A 48 16.38 26.46 -1.23
N ASP A 49 17.58 26.82 -0.76
CA ASP A 49 18.49 25.86 -0.13
C ASP A 49 17.86 25.28 1.15
N PRO A 50 17.80 23.95 1.32
CA PRO A 50 17.16 23.34 2.48
C PRO A 50 17.96 23.61 3.74
N LYS A 51 17.24 23.77 4.85
CA LYS A 51 17.80 23.99 6.19
C LYS A 51 17.66 22.71 7.01
N VAL A 52 18.67 22.39 7.81
CA VAL A 52 18.56 21.33 8.83
C VAL A 52 17.83 21.91 10.04
N THR A 53 16.51 21.68 10.10
CA THR A 53 15.61 22.30 11.09
C THR A 53 14.50 21.34 11.54
N TRP A 54 13.92 21.62 12.70
CA TRP A 54 12.74 20.93 13.24
C TRP A 54 11.43 21.39 12.60
N GLN A 55 11.47 22.49 11.82
CA GLN A 55 10.30 23.04 11.16
C GLN A 55 9.87 22.14 10.01
N LEU A 56 8.68 21.57 10.13
CA LEU A 56 8.04 20.80 9.08
C LEU A 56 7.64 21.76 7.94
N PRO A 57 7.96 21.48 6.67
CA PRO A 57 7.52 22.30 5.56
C PRO A 57 6.00 22.19 5.38
N GLU A 58 5.36 23.31 5.01
CA GLU A 58 3.90 23.36 4.82
C GLU A 58 3.47 22.89 3.42
N ASP A 59 4.25 23.22 2.38
CA ASP A 59 3.95 22.88 0.99
C ASP A 59 5.23 22.87 0.12
N VAL A 60 5.09 22.42 -1.13
CA VAL A 60 6.14 22.36 -2.14
C VAL A 60 6.48 23.76 -2.64
N GLU A 61 7.77 24.10 -2.69
CA GLU A 61 8.23 25.38 -3.24
C GLU A 61 7.77 25.57 -4.69
N GLY A 62 7.10 26.68 -4.96
CA GLY A 62 6.53 27.00 -6.29
C GLY A 62 5.28 26.19 -6.67
N GLY A 63 4.85 25.23 -5.84
CA GLY A 63 3.67 24.38 -6.07
C GLY A 63 3.79 23.41 -7.24
N LEU A 64 2.75 22.59 -7.46
CA LEU A 64 2.73 21.57 -8.51
C LEU A 64 2.35 22.09 -9.91
N LEU A 65 1.94 23.36 -10.04
CA LEU A 65 1.48 23.96 -11.31
C LEU A 65 2.64 24.53 -12.16
N GLN A 66 3.89 24.36 -11.74
CA GLN A 66 5.04 24.90 -12.48
C GLN A 66 5.18 24.22 -13.86
N LYS A 67 5.58 25.00 -14.86
CA LYS A 67 5.62 24.55 -16.27
C LYS A 67 6.71 23.52 -16.57
N ASN A 68 7.78 23.46 -15.76
CA ASN A 68 8.88 22.52 -15.94
C ASN A 68 8.81 21.45 -14.85
N PHE A 69 8.39 20.24 -15.22
CA PHE A 69 8.22 19.14 -14.29
C PHE A 69 9.53 18.65 -13.69
N ASN A 70 10.69 18.92 -14.31
CA ASN A 70 11.99 18.62 -13.69
C ASN A 70 12.26 19.55 -12.48
N VAL A 71 11.78 20.80 -12.56
CA VAL A 71 11.84 21.75 -11.43
C VAL A 71 10.84 21.33 -10.35
N VAL A 72 9.62 20.92 -10.74
CA VAL A 72 8.64 20.35 -9.79
C VAL A 72 9.21 19.13 -9.09
N GLN A 73 9.83 18.21 -9.83
CA GLN A 73 10.44 17.01 -9.28
C GLN A 73 11.49 17.35 -8.22
N ARG A 74 12.44 18.24 -8.54
CA ARG A 74 13.40 18.73 -7.54
C ARG A 74 12.70 19.37 -6.33
N ALA A 75 11.67 20.19 -6.54
CA ALA A 75 10.97 20.86 -5.44
C ALA A 75 10.27 19.86 -4.50
N VAL A 76 9.62 18.83 -5.04
CA VAL A 76 9.00 17.76 -4.21
C VAL A 76 10.06 16.90 -3.52
N ASP A 77 11.21 16.64 -4.15
CA ASP A 77 12.30 15.89 -3.54
C ASP A 77 12.99 16.67 -2.40
N LEU A 78 13.06 18.00 -2.52
CA LEU A 78 13.51 18.88 -1.43
C LEU A 78 12.49 18.95 -0.29
N PHE A 79 11.21 19.09 -0.62
CA PHE A 79 10.13 19.03 0.36
C PHE A 79 10.19 17.71 1.15
N ALA A 80 10.31 16.58 0.46
CA ALA A 80 10.47 15.26 1.06
C ALA A 80 11.66 15.22 2.04
N TRP A 81 12.85 15.63 1.61
CA TRP A 81 14.03 15.69 2.48
C TRP A 81 13.85 16.60 3.71
N GLN A 82 13.20 17.75 3.55
CA GLN A 82 12.88 18.66 4.66
C GLN A 82 11.92 18.01 5.65
N GLU A 83 10.87 17.33 5.18
CA GLU A 83 9.96 16.55 6.02
C GLU A 83 10.70 15.44 6.78
N PHE A 84 11.52 14.66 6.08
CA PHE A 84 12.29 13.58 6.69
C PHE A 84 13.17 14.10 7.84
N ILE A 85 13.82 15.25 7.66
CA ILE A 85 14.64 15.87 8.70
C ILE A 85 13.79 16.34 9.88
N ALA A 86 12.69 17.06 9.62
CA ALA A 86 11.83 17.62 10.67
C ALA A 86 11.15 16.51 11.49
N LEU A 87 10.66 15.46 10.83
CA LEU A 87 9.99 14.33 11.48
C LEU A 87 10.96 13.49 12.30
N ASN A 88 12.22 13.39 11.86
CA ASN A 88 13.27 12.68 12.59
C ASN A 88 14.01 13.58 13.62
N TRP A 89 13.51 14.79 13.87
CA TRP A 89 13.97 15.58 15.00
C TRP A 89 13.62 14.88 16.33
N PRO A 90 14.45 15.01 17.38
CA PRO A 90 14.08 14.55 18.72
C PRO A 90 12.73 15.11 19.16
N ALA A 91 11.85 14.25 19.68
CA ALA A 91 10.56 14.66 20.20
C ALA A 91 10.68 15.31 21.58
N LYS A 92 9.77 16.25 21.86
CA LYS A 92 9.60 16.85 23.18
C LYS A 92 8.92 15.83 24.11
N VAL A 93 9.52 15.61 25.28
CA VAL A 93 9.00 14.65 26.27
C VAL A 93 7.60 15.07 26.74
N GLY A 94 6.65 14.13 26.72
CA GLY A 94 5.28 14.33 27.19
C GLY A 94 4.36 15.07 26.21
N ASP A 95 4.87 15.53 25.07
CA ASP A 95 4.12 16.34 24.10
C ASP A 95 4.17 15.69 22.71
N ARG A 96 3.19 14.81 22.44
CA ARG A 96 3.17 13.95 21.25
C ARG A 96 3.14 14.79 19.98
N GLY A 97 4.06 14.51 19.06
CA GLY A 97 4.17 15.16 17.76
C GLY A 97 4.87 16.51 17.77
N GLN A 98 5.40 16.97 18.91
CA GLN A 98 6.14 18.22 19.00
C GLN A 98 7.66 17.97 19.04
N PRO A 99 8.47 18.76 18.31
CA PRO A 99 9.93 18.65 18.39
C PRO A 99 10.49 19.30 19.66
N ASP A 100 11.59 18.74 20.17
CA ASP A 100 12.46 19.41 21.14
C ASP A 100 13.31 20.46 20.40
N ILE A 101 12.81 21.70 20.36
CA ILE A 101 13.45 22.82 19.63
C ILE A 101 14.82 23.22 20.19
N ALA A 102 15.15 22.79 21.41
CA ALA A 102 16.46 23.01 22.03
C ALA A 102 17.46 21.90 21.66
N ALA A 103 17.00 20.77 21.13
CA ALA A 103 17.84 19.67 20.71
C ALA A 103 18.49 19.92 19.35
N ILE A 104 19.47 19.07 19.04
CA ILE A 104 20.00 18.90 17.68
C ILE A 104 19.50 17.58 17.11
N LEU A 105 19.44 17.49 15.79
CA LEU A 105 19.01 16.29 15.07
C LEU A 105 19.71 14.99 15.54
N ALA A 106 21.00 15.07 15.87
CA ALA A 106 21.82 13.92 16.31
C ALA A 106 21.56 13.47 17.76
N LYS A 107 20.78 14.20 18.56
CA LYS A 107 20.46 13.82 19.95
C LYS A 107 19.66 12.51 19.94
N ALA A 108 20.01 11.58 20.83
CA ALA A 108 19.29 10.32 21.04
C ALA A 108 17.89 10.54 21.65
N GLY A 109 17.02 9.54 21.55
CA GLY A 109 15.64 9.57 22.06
C GLY A 109 14.57 9.32 20.98
N PRO A 110 13.27 9.33 21.32
CA PRO A 110 12.21 9.18 20.33
C PRO A 110 12.20 10.31 19.30
N ARG A 111 11.85 9.99 18.05
CA ARG A 111 11.60 11.01 17.02
C ARG A 111 10.17 11.55 17.08
N VAL A 112 9.95 12.74 16.51
CA VAL A 112 8.62 13.37 16.44
C VAL A 112 7.57 12.40 15.92
N TRP A 113 7.83 11.77 14.78
CA TRP A 113 6.87 10.84 14.17
C TRP A 113 6.66 9.55 15.00
N GLU A 114 7.66 9.09 15.74
CA GLU A 114 7.55 7.90 16.59
C GLU A 114 6.68 8.14 17.81
N THR A 115 6.40 9.40 18.13
CA THR A 115 5.42 9.70 19.15
C THR A 115 4.01 9.63 18.59
N TRP A 116 3.73 9.81 17.29
CA TRP A 116 2.38 9.83 16.72
C TRP A 116 1.54 8.57 16.98
N LYS A 117 0.21 8.68 16.85
CA LYS A 117 -0.72 7.57 17.11
C LYS A 117 -0.50 6.45 16.09
N GLU A 118 -0.23 5.26 16.60
CA GLU A 118 -0.22 4.02 15.82
C GLU A 118 -1.66 3.70 15.36
N ALA A 119 -1.84 3.14 14.16
CA ALA A 119 -3.19 2.85 13.63
C ALA A 119 -4.03 1.97 14.58
N SER A 120 -3.43 1.01 15.26
CA SER A 120 -4.08 0.17 16.27
C SER A 120 -4.49 0.94 17.55
N GLU A 121 -3.89 2.10 17.84
CA GLU A 121 -4.36 3.00 18.92
C GLU A 121 -5.66 3.74 18.52
N VAL A 122 -6.02 3.75 17.24
CA VAL A 122 -7.12 4.52 16.65
C VAL A 122 -8.28 3.62 16.22
N TYR A 123 -8.01 2.47 15.63
CA TYR A 123 -9.06 1.55 15.15
C TYR A 123 -9.28 0.39 16.13
N LEU A 124 -9.84 0.74 17.29
CA LEU A 124 -10.04 -0.19 18.40
C LEU A 124 -11.14 -1.24 18.10
N PRO A 125 -11.10 -2.42 18.76
CA PRO A 125 -12.16 -3.41 18.69
C PRO A 125 -13.55 -2.80 18.94
N ASN A 126 -14.56 -3.30 18.21
CA ASN A 126 -15.95 -2.82 18.25
C ASN A 126 -16.16 -1.34 17.88
N GLY A 127 -15.14 -0.65 17.35
CA GLY A 127 -15.24 0.77 17.02
C GLY A 127 -15.26 1.65 18.28
N ALA A 128 -14.55 1.23 19.34
CA ALA A 128 -14.46 2.00 20.58
C ALA A 128 -13.72 3.34 20.37
N LEU A 129 -14.06 4.33 21.20
CA LEU A 129 -13.43 5.66 21.17
C LEU A 129 -11.92 5.55 21.48
N PRO A 130 -11.05 6.05 20.59
CA PRO A 130 -9.61 6.10 20.84
C PRO A 130 -9.24 6.94 22.07
N GLN A 131 -8.16 6.57 22.74
CA GLN A 131 -7.60 7.37 23.82
C GLN A 131 -7.12 8.73 23.31
N ALA A 132 -7.13 9.74 24.19
CA ALA A 132 -6.66 11.09 23.88
C ALA A 132 -5.23 11.11 23.30
N TRP A 133 -4.93 12.11 22.46
CA TRP A 133 -3.67 12.23 21.70
C TRP A 133 -2.41 11.95 22.53
N ASN A 134 -2.26 12.59 23.70
CA ASN A 134 -1.07 12.45 24.55
C ASN A 134 -1.04 11.20 25.44
N ARG A 135 -2.07 10.34 25.40
CA ARG A 135 -2.01 9.03 26.08
C ARG A 135 -1.22 8.05 25.22
N GLY A 136 -0.23 7.38 25.81
CA GLY A 136 0.56 6.33 25.16
C GLY A 136 -0.27 5.07 24.87
N PRO A 137 0.25 4.15 24.04
CA PRO A 137 -0.37 2.83 23.87
C PRO A 137 -0.36 2.07 25.20
N ALA A 138 -1.35 1.19 25.40
CA ALA A 138 -1.23 0.19 26.44
C ALA A 138 -0.08 -0.76 26.08
N LEU A 139 0.82 -1.02 27.02
CA LEU A 139 1.83 -2.05 26.86
C LEU A 139 1.17 -3.42 27.06
N PRO A 140 1.63 -4.48 26.37
CA PRO A 140 1.13 -5.83 26.62
C PRO A 140 1.40 -6.23 28.09
N ASP A 141 0.43 -6.89 28.75
CA ASP A 141 0.52 -7.20 30.19
C ASP A 141 1.74 -8.05 30.57
N GLU A 142 2.30 -8.79 29.60
CA GLU A 142 3.38 -9.75 29.79
C GLU A 142 4.79 -9.14 29.73
N VAL A 143 4.93 -7.84 29.41
CA VAL A 143 6.26 -7.22 29.23
C VAL A 143 6.81 -6.64 30.53
N ALA A 144 8.05 -6.98 30.85
CA ALA A 144 8.75 -6.42 32.00
C ALA A 144 9.05 -4.92 31.78
N PRO A 145 8.94 -4.05 32.81
CA PRO A 145 9.27 -2.63 32.66
C PRO A 145 10.77 -2.44 32.37
N SER A 146 11.13 -2.11 31.14
CA SER A 146 12.53 -1.84 30.73
C SER A 146 12.77 -0.42 30.23
N GLY A 147 11.72 0.38 30.10
CA GLY A 147 11.77 1.72 29.51
C GLY A 147 11.50 1.75 28.00
N ALA A 148 11.39 0.59 27.33
CA ALA A 148 10.88 0.52 25.96
C ALA A 148 9.38 0.89 25.92
N THR A 149 8.99 1.72 24.95
CA THR A 149 7.58 2.12 24.76
C THR A 149 7.04 1.79 23.38
N LYS A 150 7.90 1.36 22.45
CA LYS A 150 7.50 0.97 21.09
C LYS A 150 7.08 -0.49 21.10
N VAL A 151 5.94 -0.78 20.47
CA VAL A 151 5.42 -2.15 20.28
C VAL A 151 5.37 -2.41 18.77
N LEU A 152 5.97 -3.51 18.33
CA LEU A 152 6.06 -3.90 16.92
C LEU A 152 5.51 -5.31 16.74
N PHE A 153 4.37 -5.43 16.08
CA PHE A 153 3.66 -6.70 15.98
C PHE A 153 3.26 -7.10 14.55
N ARG A 154 3.27 -6.16 13.59
CA ARG A 154 2.97 -6.50 12.20
C ARG A 154 4.15 -7.18 11.53
N THR A 155 3.89 -8.36 10.98
CA THR A 155 4.89 -9.16 10.25
C THR A 155 4.73 -8.99 8.74
N SER A 156 3.51 -8.74 8.29
CA SER A 156 3.21 -8.37 6.91
C SER A 156 3.21 -6.85 6.73
N LYS A 157 3.40 -6.45 5.47
CA LYS A 157 3.20 -5.09 4.99
C LYS A 157 1.72 -4.63 5.14
N VAL A 158 0.77 -5.48 5.54
CA VAL A 158 -0.68 -5.14 5.60
C VAL A 158 -1.51 -5.77 6.73
N ASP A 159 -0.92 -6.35 7.77
CA ASP A 159 -1.69 -7.03 8.83
C ASP A 159 -2.60 -6.05 9.61
N GLU A 160 -3.93 -6.04 9.35
CA GLU A 160 -4.99 -5.77 10.34
C GLU A 160 -6.43 -5.83 9.81
N VAL A 161 -6.71 -5.25 8.63
CA VAL A 161 -8.04 -5.28 7.97
C VAL A 161 -7.96 -5.46 6.46
N LEU A 162 -6.90 -4.94 5.83
CA LEU A 162 -6.58 -5.25 4.45
C LEU A 162 -5.79 -6.56 4.43
N SER A 163 -6.47 -7.68 4.17
CA SER A 163 -5.77 -8.92 3.83
C SER A 163 -4.71 -8.69 2.74
N ASP A 164 -3.66 -9.52 2.68
CA ASP A 164 -2.67 -9.51 1.59
C ASP A 164 -3.32 -9.62 0.18
N GLN A 165 -4.63 -9.93 0.09
CA GLN A 165 -5.37 -9.87 -1.17
C GLN A 165 -5.55 -8.43 -1.70
N PHE A 166 -5.50 -7.40 -0.84
CA PHE A 166 -5.74 -6.01 -1.21
C PHE A 166 -4.48 -5.27 -1.68
N GLN A 167 -3.33 -5.47 -0.99
CA GLN A 167 -2.05 -4.96 -1.49
C GLN A 167 -1.22 -6.15 -1.99
N PRO A 168 -0.85 -6.21 -3.29
CA PRO A 168 -0.11 -7.32 -3.88
C PRO A 168 1.37 -7.24 -3.51
N THR A 169 1.65 -7.18 -2.21
CA THR A 169 3.00 -7.29 -1.69
C THR A 169 3.51 -8.73 -1.74
N LYS A 170 2.67 -9.68 -2.14
CA LYS A 170 3.06 -11.06 -2.48
C LYS A 170 3.41 -11.18 -3.95
N ALA A 171 4.51 -11.86 -4.28
CA ALA A 171 4.86 -12.18 -5.66
C ALA A 171 4.06 -13.36 -6.20
N ASP A 172 3.83 -14.40 -5.38
CA ASP A 172 3.29 -15.68 -5.84
C ASP A 172 2.08 -16.19 -5.03
N GLY A 173 1.69 -15.49 -3.96
CA GLY A 173 0.51 -15.84 -3.16
C GLY A 173 0.68 -17.09 -2.30
N ALA A 174 1.73 -17.88 -2.49
CA ALA A 174 2.01 -19.11 -1.76
C ALA A 174 2.57 -18.83 -0.36
N LEU A 175 3.30 -17.72 -0.24
CA LEU A 175 4.02 -17.36 0.98
C LEU A 175 3.44 -16.08 1.61
N PRO A 176 3.51 -15.92 2.95
CA PRO A 176 3.17 -14.68 3.63
C PRO A 176 3.94 -13.48 3.06
N GLY A 177 3.32 -12.30 3.07
CA GLY A 177 3.86 -11.01 2.60
C GLY A 177 5.03 -10.44 3.42
N THR A 178 5.91 -11.30 3.91
CA THR A 178 6.97 -10.99 4.87
C THR A 178 8.29 -10.63 4.19
N LEU A 179 9.19 -10.03 4.96
CA LEU A 179 10.57 -9.77 4.58
C LEU A 179 11.48 -10.22 5.74
N THR A 180 12.50 -11.02 5.43
CA THR A 180 13.44 -11.59 6.39
C THR A 180 14.86 -11.10 6.08
N ASP A 181 15.56 -10.62 7.10
CA ASP A 181 16.96 -10.21 6.99
C ASP A 181 17.93 -11.40 6.83
N GLN A 182 19.21 -11.11 6.57
CA GLN A 182 20.26 -12.13 6.41
C GLN A 182 20.54 -12.97 7.67
N ARG A 183 19.99 -12.60 8.83
CA ARG A 183 20.10 -13.35 10.09
C ARG A 183 18.84 -14.16 10.41
N GLY A 184 17.86 -14.21 9.50
CA GLY A 184 16.61 -14.94 9.71
C GLY A 184 15.59 -14.19 10.56
N ASN A 185 15.78 -12.89 10.83
CA ASN A 185 14.82 -12.10 11.59
C ASN A 185 13.82 -11.44 10.64
N LEU A 186 12.54 -11.54 10.99
CA LEU A 186 11.49 -10.88 10.25
C LEU A 186 11.53 -9.37 10.47
N VAL A 187 11.37 -8.62 9.39
CA VAL A 187 11.09 -7.19 9.42
C VAL A 187 9.71 -6.96 10.05
N ARG A 188 9.61 -5.88 10.82
CA ARG A 188 8.38 -5.42 11.46
C ARG A 188 7.92 -4.10 10.86
N TYR A 189 6.61 -3.91 10.77
CA TYR A 189 6.02 -2.71 10.20
C TYR A 189 5.15 -1.96 11.21
N GLU A 190 5.10 -0.64 11.10
CA GLU A 190 4.14 0.20 11.85
C GLU A 190 3.57 1.29 10.96
N ILE A 191 2.34 1.73 11.26
CA ILE A 191 1.65 2.79 10.53
C ILE A 191 1.20 3.85 11.52
N ARG A 192 1.61 5.09 11.30
CA ARG A 192 1.32 6.19 12.24
C ARG A 192 0.69 7.38 11.55
N MET A 193 -0.23 8.03 12.26
CA MET A 193 -0.91 9.25 11.80
C MET A 193 -0.63 10.43 12.72
N ASN A 194 -0.37 11.59 12.12
CA ASN A 194 -0.17 12.82 12.88
C ASN A 194 -1.46 13.32 13.54
N LYS A 195 -1.34 14.36 14.38
CA LYS A 195 -2.46 14.90 15.16
C LYS A 195 -3.60 15.38 14.25
N THR A 196 -3.26 16.06 13.16
CA THR A 196 -4.21 16.59 12.19
C THR A 196 -5.13 15.51 11.62
N LEU A 197 -4.56 14.36 11.22
CA LEU A 197 -5.35 13.24 10.72
C LEU A 197 -6.10 12.51 11.86
N PHE A 198 -5.48 12.36 13.03
CA PHE A 198 -6.12 11.76 14.20
C PHE A 198 -7.36 12.52 14.65
N ASP A 199 -7.27 13.84 14.81
CA ASP A 199 -8.39 14.70 15.20
C ASP A 199 -9.54 14.55 14.19
N TYR A 200 -9.24 14.58 12.88
CA TYR A 200 -10.24 14.36 11.83
C TYR A 200 -10.95 13.01 11.96
N VAL A 201 -10.22 11.92 12.23
CA VAL A 201 -10.80 10.58 12.45
C VAL A 201 -11.71 10.56 13.67
N VAL A 202 -11.26 11.13 14.79
CA VAL A 202 -11.98 11.09 16.07
C VAL A 202 -13.22 11.98 16.04
N ASP A 203 -13.09 13.22 15.59
CA ASP A 203 -14.17 14.21 15.56
C ASP A 203 -15.33 13.76 14.66
N ASN A 204 -15.02 13.08 13.56
CA ASN A 204 -16.02 12.55 12.62
C ASN A 204 -16.40 11.08 12.90
N LYS A 205 -15.89 10.47 13.98
CA LYS A 205 -16.14 9.07 14.37
C LYS A 205 -15.81 8.05 13.25
N LEU A 206 -14.81 8.35 12.43
CA LEU A 206 -14.44 7.51 11.28
C LEU A 206 -13.81 6.17 11.69
N TYR A 207 -13.50 5.98 12.98
CA TYR A 207 -13.10 4.69 13.55
C TYR A 207 -14.28 3.69 13.72
N GLN A 208 -15.52 4.16 13.59
CA GLN A 208 -16.73 3.33 13.60
C GLN A 208 -17.16 3.02 12.17
N ALA A 209 -17.17 1.74 11.79
CA ALA A 209 -17.39 1.34 10.40
C ALA A 209 -18.77 1.74 9.86
N GLU A 210 -19.82 1.67 10.67
CA GLU A 210 -21.18 2.11 10.29
C GLU A 210 -21.24 3.63 10.04
N GLN A 211 -20.60 4.43 10.89
CA GLN A 211 -20.56 5.88 10.72
C GLN A 211 -19.76 6.26 9.47
N GLN A 212 -18.59 5.64 9.31
CA GLN A 212 -17.74 5.86 8.15
C GLN A 212 -18.43 5.45 6.84
N ALA A 213 -19.17 4.33 6.82
CA ALA A 213 -19.87 3.86 5.62
C ALA A 213 -20.89 4.88 5.11
N ASN A 214 -21.49 5.66 6.01
CA ASN A 214 -22.49 6.67 5.69
C ASN A 214 -21.89 8.07 5.47
N PHE A 215 -20.60 8.27 5.80
CA PHE A 215 -19.93 9.56 5.63
C PHE A 215 -19.84 9.94 4.13
N PRO A 216 -20.31 11.12 3.73
CA PRO A 216 -20.53 11.45 2.32
C PRO A 216 -19.22 11.57 1.53
N ASN A 217 -18.29 12.43 1.99
CA ASN A 217 -17.03 12.71 1.32
C ASN A 217 -15.89 12.70 2.35
N LEU A 218 -15.17 11.59 2.41
CA LEU A 218 -13.95 11.51 3.20
C LEU A 218 -12.86 12.33 2.49
N SER A 219 -12.32 13.33 3.18
CA SER A 219 -11.19 14.13 2.73
C SER A 219 -10.42 14.62 3.95
N ALA A 220 -9.23 14.06 4.14
CA ALA A 220 -8.35 14.48 5.20
C ALA A 220 -7.99 15.97 5.05
N PRO A 221 -7.80 16.71 6.15
CA PRO A 221 -7.40 18.11 6.11
C PRO A 221 -5.96 18.30 5.61
N VAL A 222 -5.66 19.48 5.06
CA VAL A 222 -4.28 19.89 4.75
C VAL A 222 -3.41 19.82 6.01
N GLY A 223 -2.17 19.36 5.86
CA GLY A 223 -1.28 19.06 6.97
C GLY A 223 -1.50 17.67 7.57
N SER A 224 -2.41 16.84 7.03
CA SER A 224 -2.50 15.43 7.38
C SER A 224 -1.27 14.69 6.88
N ILE A 225 -0.69 13.85 7.74
CA ILE A 225 0.45 13.01 7.42
C ILE A 225 0.17 11.60 7.89
N LEU A 226 0.41 10.64 7.01
CA LEU A 226 0.42 9.22 7.32
C LEU A 226 1.78 8.64 6.95
N LEU A 227 2.29 7.78 7.81
CA LEU A 227 3.63 7.24 7.70
C LEU A 227 3.58 5.73 7.89
N LYS A 228 4.43 5.02 7.16
CA LYS A 228 4.70 3.60 7.38
C LYS A 228 6.20 3.35 7.49
N ALA A 229 6.62 2.68 8.56
CA ALA A 229 8.04 2.38 8.81
C ALA A 229 8.28 0.87 8.81
N ALA A 230 9.48 0.47 8.38
CA ALA A 230 9.98 -0.90 8.42
C ALA A 230 11.21 -0.98 9.33
N TRP A 231 11.25 -2.01 10.17
CA TRP A 231 12.24 -2.20 11.22
C TRP A 231 12.83 -3.60 11.16
N ARG A 232 14.16 -3.72 11.30
CA ARG A 232 14.80 -5.02 11.50
C ARG A 232 15.50 -5.08 12.85
N GLU A 233 15.75 -6.28 13.34
CA GLU A 233 16.61 -6.46 14.51
C GLU A 233 18.04 -6.04 14.17
N VAL A 234 18.71 -5.34 15.09
CA VAL A 234 20.10 -4.87 14.95
C VAL A 234 20.92 -5.21 16.18
N LEU A 235 22.21 -5.45 15.99
CA LEU A 235 23.17 -5.66 17.07
C LEU A 235 23.61 -4.31 17.65
N PRO A 236 24.04 -4.25 18.92
CA PRO A 236 24.56 -3.02 19.52
C PRO A 236 25.69 -2.34 18.72
N LYS A 237 26.53 -3.12 18.03
CA LYS A 237 27.61 -2.61 17.16
C LYS A 237 27.11 -1.91 15.89
N GLU A 238 25.84 -2.05 15.53
CA GLU A 238 25.23 -1.43 14.34
C GLU A 238 24.61 -0.05 14.66
N ARG A 239 24.63 0.40 15.92
CA ARG A 239 23.99 1.66 16.37
C ARG A 239 24.50 2.93 15.68
N ASP A 240 25.75 2.94 15.22
CA ASP A 240 26.31 4.08 14.50
C ASP A 240 25.86 4.15 13.03
N ARG A 241 25.25 3.07 12.52
CA ARG A 241 24.79 2.93 11.13
C ARG A 241 23.29 3.02 10.97
N PHE A 242 22.53 2.59 11.98
CA PHE A 242 21.07 2.55 11.97
C PHE A 242 20.51 3.49 13.03
N TYR A 243 19.42 4.18 12.72
CA TYR A 243 18.59 4.73 13.77
C TYR A 243 17.98 3.57 14.56
N THR A 244 18.28 3.49 15.86
CA THR A 244 17.88 2.35 16.69
C THR A 244 16.98 2.73 17.85
N VAL A 245 16.07 1.82 18.18
CA VAL A 245 15.16 1.93 19.32
C VAL A 245 14.98 0.58 20.00
N PRO A 246 14.89 0.52 21.34
CA PRO A 246 14.36 -0.66 22.00
C PRO A 246 12.85 -0.75 21.75
N ALA A 247 12.36 -1.95 21.41
CA ALA A 247 10.95 -2.20 21.16
C ALA A 247 10.53 -3.57 21.67
N TYR A 248 9.29 -3.69 22.14
CA TYR A 248 8.63 -4.97 22.36
C TYR A 248 8.16 -5.52 21.03
N VAL A 249 8.80 -6.58 20.56
CA VAL A 249 8.51 -7.24 19.30
C VAL A 249 7.67 -8.48 19.58
N LYS A 250 6.51 -8.59 18.92
CA LYS A 250 5.67 -9.79 19.02
C LYS A 250 6.39 -10.99 18.41
N ASP A 251 6.37 -12.11 19.12
CA ASP A 251 6.84 -13.39 18.61
C ASP A 251 5.97 -13.84 17.42
N ILE A 252 6.56 -14.62 16.52
CA ILE A 252 5.86 -15.12 15.32
C ILE A 252 4.82 -16.17 15.74
N GLU A 253 5.16 -16.97 16.75
CA GLU A 253 4.33 -18.02 17.32
C GLU A 253 3.81 -17.56 18.68
N GLY A 254 2.49 -17.36 18.78
CA GLY A 254 1.81 -16.97 20.03
C GLY A 254 1.68 -15.45 20.22
N ASP A 255 1.30 -15.06 21.43
CA ASP A 255 0.99 -13.66 21.79
C ASP A 255 2.06 -13.00 22.67
N ARG A 256 3.23 -13.66 22.82
CA ARG A 256 4.34 -13.17 23.64
C ARG A 256 5.09 -12.04 22.94
N TYR A 257 5.68 -11.16 23.76
CA TYR A 257 6.51 -10.05 23.31
C TYR A 257 7.91 -10.15 23.91
N GLN A 258 8.92 -9.85 23.11
CA GLN A 258 10.32 -9.81 23.53
C GLN A 258 10.89 -8.42 23.27
N GLU A 259 11.65 -7.89 24.22
CA GLU A 259 12.39 -6.65 23.97
C GLU A 259 13.56 -6.91 23.03
N LYS A 260 13.63 -6.14 21.95
CA LYS A 260 14.69 -6.21 20.95
C LYS A 260 15.17 -4.82 20.57
N LEU A 261 16.45 -4.73 20.19
CA LEU A 261 17.00 -3.52 19.58
C LEU A 261 16.65 -3.53 18.09
N MET A 262 15.87 -2.55 17.66
CA MET A 262 15.35 -2.46 16.30
C MET A 262 15.98 -1.28 15.56
N GLY A 263 16.38 -1.49 14.31
CA GLY A 263 16.91 -0.48 13.41
C GLY A 263 15.94 -0.15 12.29
N LEU A 264 15.74 1.14 12.01
CA LEU A 264 14.89 1.59 10.91
C LEU A 264 15.56 1.25 9.57
N VAL A 265 14.83 0.57 8.68
CA VAL A 265 15.32 0.14 7.36
C VAL A 265 14.51 0.68 6.19
N GLY A 266 13.26 1.08 6.42
CA GLY A 266 12.40 1.64 5.37
C GLY A 266 11.40 2.63 5.93
N PHE A 267 11.06 3.64 5.14
CA PHE A 267 10.22 4.75 5.58
C PHE A 267 9.38 5.27 4.41
N HIS A 268 8.07 5.20 4.54
CA HIS A 268 7.08 5.75 3.62
C HIS A 268 6.38 6.92 4.28
N LEU A 269 6.24 7.99 3.53
CA LEU A 269 5.55 9.19 3.97
C LEU A 269 4.54 9.61 2.90
N MET A 270 3.33 9.93 3.34
CA MET A 270 2.37 10.67 2.53
C MET A 270 1.92 11.92 3.29
N THR A 271 1.95 13.06 2.60
CA THR A 271 1.58 14.35 3.18
C THR A 271 0.58 15.06 2.28
N LYS A 272 -0.52 15.52 2.88
CA LYS A 272 -1.53 16.33 2.20
C LYS A 272 -1.19 17.80 2.33
N THR A 273 -0.93 18.48 1.22
CA THR A 273 -0.64 19.91 1.19
C THR A 273 -1.75 20.67 0.46
N ALA A 274 -1.73 22.01 0.52
CA ALA A 274 -2.70 22.83 -0.20
C ALA A 274 -2.55 22.66 -1.73
N SER A 275 -1.32 22.56 -2.23
CA SER A 275 -1.03 22.38 -3.65
C SER A 275 -1.17 20.94 -4.16
N ALA A 276 -1.22 19.96 -3.25
CA ALA A 276 -1.28 18.52 -3.57
C ALA A 276 -2.45 17.82 -2.86
N PRO A 277 -3.71 18.00 -3.31
CA PRO A 277 -4.87 17.40 -2.66
C PRO A 277 -4.95 15.86 -2.79
N GLN A 278 -4.25 15.26 -3.77
CA GLN A 278 -4.05 13.81 -3.88
C GLN A 278 -2.81 13.31 -3.10
N TRP A 279 -2.25 14.15 -2.23
CA TRP A 279 -1.08 13.90 -1.39
C TRP A 279 0.24 13.81 -2.17
N ILE A 280 1.35 14.11 -1.49
CA ILE A 280 2.72 13.89 -1.96
C ILE A 280 3.23 12.62 -1.29
N TRP A 281 3.95 11.78 -2.03
CA TRP A 281 4.36 10.46 -1.57
C TRP A 281 5.87 10.32 -1.68
N SER A 282 6.56 10.12 -0.56
CA SER A 282 8.01 9.92 -0.56
C SER A 282 8.38 8.61 0.11
N THR A 283 9.48 8.01 -0.36
CA THR A 283 10.02 6.78 0.23
C THR A 283 11.52 6.86 0.41
N TYR A 284 11.98 6.35 1.55
CA TYR A 284 13.38 6.33 1.97
C TYR A 284 13.79 4.93 2.38
N GLU A 285 15.08 4.67 2.23
CA GLU A 285 15.71 3.43 2.63
C GLU A 285 16.98 3.71 3.44
N GLN A 286 17.34 2.75 4.29
CA GLN A 286 18.68 2.69 4.86
C GLN A 286 19.66 2.19 3.78
N ILE A 287 20.84 2.82 3.67
CA ILE A 287 21.78 2.61 2.55
C ILE A 287 22.37 1.18 2.47
N ASP A 288 22.46 0.50 3.60
CA ASP A 288 22.95 -0.87 3.76
C ASP A 288 21.82 -1.91 3.67
N ASN A 289 20.69 -1.59 3.02
CA ASN A 289 19.62 -2.56 2.81
C ASN A 289 20.02 -3.65 1.80
N VAL A 290 20.52 -3.26 0.64
CA VAL A 290 20.88 -4.16 -0.48
C VAL A 290 22.29 -3.92 -1.02
N GLU A 291 22.93 -2.86 -0.57
CA GLU A 291 24.30 -2.46 -0.92
C GLU A 291 25.13 -2.33 0.36
N GLY A 292 26.44 -2.05 0.24
CA GLY A 292 27.34 -1.89 1.37
C GLY A 292 28.08 -3.18 1.78
N LEU A 293 28.89 -3.09 2.85
CA LEU A 293 29.76 -4.18 3.32
C LEU A 293 28.98 -5.34 3.96
N HIS A 294 27.88 -5.01 4.64
CA HIS A 294 27.02 -5.99 5.32
C HIS A 294 25.55 -5.69 5.03
N PRO A 295 25.07 -5.97 3.80
CA PRO A 295 23.71 -5.63 3.43
C PRO A 295 22.69 -6.40 4.28
N SER A 296 21.59 -5.74 4.60
CA SER A 296 20.53 -6.27 5.47
C SER A 296 19.72 -7.38 4.80
N PHE A 297 19.52 -7.27 3.47
CA PHE A 297 18.63 -8.11 2.68
C PHE A 297 19.29 -8.68 1.42
N PHE A 298 20.59 -8.48 1.23
CA PHE A 298 21.34 -9.05 0.10
C PHE A 298 22.55 -9.83 0.59
N ASN A 299 22.65 -11.10 0.23
CA ASN A 299 23.82 -11.91 0.45
C ASN A 299 24.74 -11.89 -0.78
N PRO A 300 25.91 -11.22 -0.74
CA PRO A 300 26.86 -11.23 -1.85
C PRO A 300 27.47 -12.63 -2.09
N ASP A 301 27.51 -13.47 -1.06
CA ASP A 301 28.09 -14.82 -1.11
C ASP A 301 27.10 -15.88 -1.59
N CYS A 302 25.86 -15.49 -1.94
CA CYS A 302 24.85 -16.38 -2.50
C CYS A 302 24.44 -15.98 -3.93
N PRO A 303 25.30 -16.22 -4.94
CA PRO A 303 24.98 -15.87 -6.33
C PRO A 303 23.78 -16.64 -6.90
N ASN A 304 23.47 -17.81 -6.35
CA ASN A 304 22.39 -18.68 -6.79
C ASN A 304 21.07 -18.46 -6.02
N CYS A 305 21.03 -17.54 -5.04
CA CYS A 305 19.81 -17.23 -4.32
C CYS A 305 18.77 -16.56 -5.25
N LEU A 306 17.50 -16.94 -5.09
CA LEU A 306 16.38 -16.40 -5.87
C LEU A 306 16.13 -14.94 -5.51
N LYS A 307 16.47 -14.04 -6.43
CA LYS A 307 16.36 -12.58 -6.22
C LYS A 307 14.90 -12.13 -6.26
N ASN A 308 14.54 -11.26 -5.32
CA ASN A 308 13.22 -10.61 -5.22
C ASN A 308 12.05 -11.60 -5.22
N GLN A 309 12.25 -12.77 -4.62
CA GLN A 309 11.21 -13.75 -4.38
C GLN A 309 10.93 -13.86 -2.89
N GLN A 310 9.67 -14.13 -2.58
CA GLN A 310 9.27 -14.42 -1.21
C GLN A 310 9.86 -15.74 -0.76
N THR A 311 10.14 -15.83 0.54
CA THR A 311 10.61 -17.04 1.19
C THR A 311 9.68 -17.35 2.36
N GLN A 312 9.82 -18.54 2.95
CA GLN A 312 9.14 -18.83 4.21
C GLN A 312 9.58 -17.83 5.28
N PRO A 313 8.71 -17.52 6.26
CA PRO A 313 9.10 -16.70 7.41
C PRO A 313 10.41 -17.22 8.04
N GLN A 314 11.30 -16.31 8.44
CA GLN A 314 12.63 -16.60 9.01
C GLN A 314 13.66 -17.24 8.05
N VAL A 315 13.29 -17.54 6.81
CA VAL A 315 14.26 -17.83 5.74
C VAL A 315 14.69 -16.52 5.11
N PRO A 316 16.00 -16.18 5.07
CA PRO A 316 16.48 -14.92 4.49
C PRO A 316 15.99 -14.67 3.07
N ASN A 317 15.51 -13.46 2.80
CA ASN A 317 15.21 -13.04 1.44
C ASN A 317 16.48 -12.55 0.75
N GLN A 318 16.56 -12.76 -0.57
CA GLN A 318 17.59 -12.15 -1.41
C GLN A 318 16.97 -11.00 -2.19
N ILE A 319 17.08 -9.78 -1.67
CA ILE A 319 16.52 -8.57 -2.29
C ILE A 319 17.60 -7.85 -3.08
N THR A 320 17.27 -7.44 -4.30
CA THR A 320 18.11 -6.55 -5.12
C THR A 320 17.28 -5.35 -5.57
N ARG A 321 17.94 -4.22 -5.84
CA ARG A 321 17.27 -3.06 -6.43
C ARG A 321 16.95 -3.33 -7.89
N GLU A 322 15.67 -3.33 -8.24
CA GLU A 322 15.19 -3.39 -9.63
C GLU A 322 14.74 -2.04 -10.15
N THR A 323 14.21 -1.18 -9.27
CA THR A 323 13.86 0.20 -9.58
C THR A 323 15.02 1.11 -9.15
N PRO A 324 15.80 1.66 -10.09
CA PRO A 324 17.00 2.44 -9.76
C PRO A 324 16.65 3.80 -9.14
N ILE A 325 17.51 4.29 -8.25
CA ILE A 325 17.49 5.68 -7.79
C ILE A 325 17.99 6.55 -8.95
N PRO A 326 17.23 7.56 -9.40
CA PRO A 326 17.68 8.46 -10.47
C PRO A 326 19.04 9.08 -10.16
N ALA A 327 19.98 9.00 -11.11
CA ALA A 327 21.37 9.40 -10.91
C ALA A 327 21.92 10.32 -12.03
N VAL A 328 21.04 10.83 -12.89
CA VAL A 328 21.39 11.66 -14.04
C VAL A 328 20.64 12.98 -13.94
N ASP A 329 21.32 14.08 -14.27
CA ASP A 329 20.69 15.39 -14.33
C ASP A 329 19.64 15.44 -15.45
N PRO A 330 18.52 16.16 -15.26
CA PRO A 330 17.46 16.20 -16.26
C PRO A 330 17.91 16.88 -17.55
N ASP A 331 17.44 16.36 -18.69
CA ASP A 331 17.43 17.12 -19.95
C ASP A 331 16.39 18.23 -19.85
N CYS A 332 16.85 19.46 -19.61
CA CYS A 332 16.00 20.61 -19.39
C CYS A 332 15.27 21.11 -20.64
N SER A 333 15.57 20.56 -21.82
CA SER A 333 14.74 20.76 -23.02
C SER A 333 13.42 19.99 -22.93
N GLN A 334 13.40 18.87 -22.19
CA GLN A 334 12.23 18.02 -21.97
C GLN A 334 11.53 18.39 -20.67
N LYS A 335 10.62 19.38 -20.75
CA LYS A 335 9.97 19.97 -19.57
C LYS A 335 8.91 19.08 -18.90
N SER A 336 8.56 17.93 -19.46
CA SER A 336 7.41 17.11 -19.01
C SER A 336 7.78 15.73 -18.45
N VAL A 337 9.07 15.43 -18.29
CA VAL A 337 9.54 14.08 -17.87
C VAL A 337 9.61 13.89 -16.35
N ALA A 338 9.76 14.96 -15.57
CA ALA A 338 9.87 14.93 -14.10
C ALA A 338 11.07 14.12 -13.60
N ILE A 339 12.28 14.50 -14.04
CA ILE A 339 13.52 13.86 -13.61
C ILE A 339 14.29 14.81 -12.69
N ASP A 340 14.84 14.23 -11.62
CA ASP A 340 15.88 14.83 -10.78
C ASP A 340 17.05 13.85 -10.62
N ASN A 341 18.25 14.38 -10.36
CA ASN A 341 19.42 13.59 -9.98
C ASN A 341 19.41 13.31 -8.46
N ILE A 342 18.53 12.42 -8.06
CA ILE A 342 18.30 12.08 -6.65
C ILE A 342 19.56 11.53 -5.99
N ALA A 343 20.38 10.76 -6.70
CA ALA A 343 21.66 10.29 -6.18
C ALA A 343 22.61 11.45 -5.81
N ALA A 344 22.68 12.49 -6.64
CA ALA A 344 23.46 13.69 -6.33
C ALA A 344 22.86 14.48 -5.16
N LEU A 345 21.52 14.63 -5.14
CA LEU A 345 20.80 15.27 -4.04
C LEU A 345 21.06 14.54 -2.71
N ASN A 346 20.90 13.22 -2.68
CA ASN A 346 21.17 12.38 -1.51
C ASN A 346 22.59 12.60 -0.98
N ARG A 347 23.61 12.58 -1.85
CA ARG A 347 25.01 12.85 -1.43
C ARG A 347 25.15 14.23 -0.78
N ALA A 348 24.52 15.25 -1.34
CA ALA A 348 24.56 16.60 -0.79
C ALA A 348 23.86 16.69 0.58
N MET A 349 22.66 16.11 0.68
CA MET A 349 21.88 16.07 1.93
C MET A 349 22.61 15.29 3.02
N GLN A 350 23.10 14.07 2.73
CA GLN A 350 23.83 13.23 3.68
C GLN A 350 25.11 13.90 4.19
N LYS A 351 25.88 14.54 3.31
CA LYS A 351 27.03 15.38 3.71
C LYS A 351 26.58 16.54 4.62
N GLY A 352 25.43 17.13 4.31
CA GLY A 352 24.77 18.16 5.11
C GLY A 352 24.38 17.71 6.51
N LEU A 353 24.02 16.44 6.70
CA LEU A 353 23.59 15.88 7.99
C LEU A 353 24.75 15.60 8.96
N GLY A 354 26.01 15.70 8.51
CA GLY A 354 27.19 15.61 9.38
C GLY A 354 27.35 14.25 10.04
N ASP A 355 27.48 14.21 11.37
CA ASP A 355 27.60 12.98 12.16
C ASP A 355 26.29 12.39 12.66
N SER A 356 25.17 12.95 12.21
CA SER A 356 23.86 12.40 12.46
C SER A 356 23.70 11.03 11.79
N VAL A 357 23.08 10.07 12.49
CA VAL A 357 22.74 8.74 11.94
C VAL A 357 21.89 8.82 10.68
N TRP A 358 21.13 9.91 10.52
CA TRP A 358 20.27 10.17 9.36
C TRP A 358 21.04 10.30 8.03
N ARG A 359 22.36 10.48 8.06
CA ARG A 359 23.22 10.42 6.86
C ARG A 359 23.27 9.03 6.21
N HIS A 360 22.84 7.99 6.93
CA HIS A 360 22.77 6.61 6.44
C HIS A 360 21.42 6.24 5.84
N TYR A 361 20.59 7.24 5.58
CA TYR A 361 19.29 7.11 4.91
C TYR A 361 19.31 7.91 3.62
N GLN A 362 18.51 7.48 2.64
CA GLN A 362 18.44 8.12 1.33
C GLN A 362 17.02 8.13 0.80
N LEU A 363 16.64 9.22 0.13
CA LEU A 363 15.42 9.31 -0.65
C LEU A 363 15.55 8.42 -1.89
N ILE A 364 14.54 7.62 -2.18
CA ILE A 364 14.48 6.84 -3.42
C ILE A 364 13.86 7.68 -4.52
N ASN A 365 12.68 8.25 -4.26
CA ASN A 365 12.02 9.25 -5.09
C ASN A 365 10.80 9.83 -4.35
N THR A 366 10.25 10.91 -4.90
CA THR A 366 9.00 11.51 -4.49
C THR A 366 8.01 11.51 -5.66
N GLN A 367 6.83 10.97 -5.41
CA GLN A 367 5.74 10.84 -6.35
C GLN A 367 4.64 11.88 -6.07
N TRP A 368 4.16 12.53 -7.13
CA TRP A 368 3.20 13.64 -7.05
C TRP A 368 2.16 13.56 -8.18
N PRO A 369 0.94 14.09 -7.94
CA PRO A 369 -0.11 14.16 -8.95
C PRO A 369 0.18 15.31 -9.91
N VAL A 370 0.04 15.08 -11.21
CA VAL A 370 0.02 16.18 -12.18
C VAL A 370 -1.32 16.90 -12.05
N PRO A 371 -1.35 18.20 -11.66
CA PRO A 371 -2.60 18.89 -11.41
C PRO A 371 -3.48 18.96 -12.66
N SER A 372 -4.79 18.84 -12.46
CA SER A 372 -5.84 18.99 -13.47
C SER A 372 -6.86 20.03 -13.00
N PRO A 373 -7.44 20.87 -13.89
CA PRO A 373 -8.32 21.99 -13.53
C PRO A 373 -9.69 21.65 -12.90
N GLN A 374 -9.93 20.42 -12.42
CA GLN A 374 -11.17 20.05 -11.71
C GLN A 374 -10.93 19.82 -10.21
N PRO A 375 -11.55 20.60 -9.31
CA PRO A 375 -11.57 20.29 -7.88
C PRO A 375 -12.97 20.37 -7.26
N SER A 376 -13.47 19.24 -6.76
CA SER A 376 -14.41 19.20 -5.61
C SER A 376 -14.37 17.88 -4.84
N SER A 377 -13.62 16.89 -5.33
CA SER A 377 -13.17 15.68 -4.64
C SER A 377 -11.96 15.16 -5.42
N PRO A 378 -10.95 14.53 -4.78
CA PRO A 378 -9.82 14.04 -5.54
C PRO A 378 -10.31 13.00 -6.56
N PRO A 379 -10.14 13.23 -7.87
CA PRO A 379 -10.35 12.16 -8.82
C PRO A 379 -9.42 11.01 -8.46
N THR A 380 -9.91 9.77 -8.48
CA THR A 380 -9.08 8.60 -8.18
C THR A 380 -8.27 8.14 -9.40
N VAL A 381 -8.53 8.72 -10.58
CA VAL A 381 -7.69 8.59 -11.78
C VAL A 381 -7.06 9.94 -12.07
N PHE A 382 -5.74 9.95 -12.18
CA PHE A 382 -4.96 11.14 -12.49
C PHE A 382 -3.57 10.71 -12.93
N LYS A 383 -2.93 11.57 -13.72
CA LYS A 383 -1.54 11.34 -14.10
C LYS A 383 -0.65 11.53 -12.87
N VAL A 384 0.23 10.57 -12.65
CA VAL A 384 1.20 10.57 -11.55
C VAL A 384 2.62 10.54 -12.09
N LEU A 385 3.54 11.27 -11.45
CA LEU A 385 4.95 11.31 -11.81
C LEU A 385 5.84 11.14 -10.56
N PRO A 386 6.93 10.37 -10.65
CA PRO A 386 7.18 9.35 -11.67
C PRO A 386 6.11 8.24 -11.62
N PRO A 387 5.85 7.50 -12.72
CA PRO A 387 4.79 6.49 -12.75
C PRO A 387 5.10 5.25 -11.89
N ILE A 388 6.38 4.94 -11.69
CA ILE A 388 6.86 3.83 -10.87
C ILE A 388 7.60 4.40 -9.67
N LEU A 389 7.27 3.91 -8.48
CA LEU A 389 7.99 4.17 -7.24
C LEU A 389 7.98 2.92 -6.39
N ALA A 390 9.17 2.45 -6.02
CA ALA A 390 9.34 1.24 -5.25
C ALA A 390 10.59 1.32 -4.36
N ASN A 391 10.45 0.85 -3.13
CA ASN A 391 11.54 0.67 -2.21
C ASN A 391 11.77 -0.82 -1.88
N THR A 392 13.00 -1.16 -1.49
CA THR A 392 13.45 -2.55 -1.26
C THR A 392 12.78 -3.25 -0.06
N THR A 393 12.17 -2.50 0.86
CA THR A 393 11.54 -3.01 2.10
C THR A 393 10.01 -3.04 2.08
N MET A 394 9.37 -2.22 1.22
CA MET A 394 7.92 -2.09 1.10
C MET A 394 7.42 -2.75 -0.19
N GLU A 395 8.02 -2.47 -1.33
CA GLU A 395 7.66 -3.01 -2.65
C GLU A 395 8.57 -4.15 -3.10
N SER A 396 9.31 -4.77 -2.17
CA SER A 396 10.40 -5.74 -2.39
C SER A 396 10.20 -6.68 -3.59
N TYR A 397 8.98 -7.19 -3.77
CA TYR A 397 8.64 -8.24 -4.75
C TYR A 397 7.85 -7.73 -5.97
N ILE A 398 7.56 -6.42 -6.04
CA ILE A 398 6.75 -5.79 -7.09
C ILE A 398 7.38 -4.51 -7.65
N GLN A 399 8.69 -4.33 -7.46
CA GLN A 399 9.40 -3.07 -7.68
C GLN A 399 9.15 -2.45 -9.06
N LYS A 400 9.19 -3.28 -10.12
CA LYS A 400 9.00 -2.86 -11.52
C LYS A 400 7.59 -2.40 -11.88
N SER A 401 6.61 -2.61 -11.01
CA SER A 401 5.18 -2.35 -11.29
C SER A 401 4.49 -1.52 -10.21
N SER A 402 5.20 -1.14 -9.16
CA SER A 402 4.59 -0.44 -8.03
C SER A 402 4.46 1.06 -8.28
N SER A 403 3.38 1.63 -7.76
CA SER A 403 3.11 3.07 -7.72
C SER A 403 2.40 3.36 -6.41
N CYS A 404 2.95 4.24 -5.57
CA CYS A 404 2.37 4.56 -4.26
C CYS A 404 0.95 5.13 -4.44
N MET A 405 0.83 6.20 -5.22
CA MET A 405 -0.46 6.82 -5.54
C MET A 405 -1.38 5.88 -6.31
N GLY A 406 -0.84 5.08 -7.23
CA GLY A 406 -1.64 4.12 -7.99
C GLY A 406 -2.27 3.04 -7.11
N CYS A 407 -1.49 2.45 -6.22
CA CYS A 407 -1.98 1.48 -5.24
C CYS A 407 -2.96 2.12 -4.27
N HIS A 408 -2.65 3.31 -3.76
CA HIS A 408 -3.49 3.99 -2.77
C HIS A 408 -4.76 4.63 -3.37
N ALA A 409 -4.81 4.89 -4.69
CA ALA A 409 -5.99 5.46 -5.37
C ALA A 409 -7.25 4.60 -5.29
N ILE A 410 -7.11 3.33 -4.91
CA ILE A 410 -8.22 2.40 -4.74
C ILE A 410 -8.74 2.37 -3.31
N ALA A 411 -8.07 3.03 -2.36
CA ALA A 411 -8.47 3.04 -0.96
C ALA A 411 -9.92 3.54 -0.82
N ARG A 412 -10.73 2.81 -0.06
CA ARG A 412 -12.17 3.04 0.07
C ARG A 412 -12.63 3.03 1.51
N THR A 413 -13.80 3.63 1.72
CA THR A 413 -14.52 3.53 2.99
C THR A 413 -15.07 2.11 3.23
N THR A 414 -15.56 1.87 4.44
CA THR A 414 -16.27 0.65 4.85
C THR A 414 -17.63 0.43 4.16
N ASN A 415 -18.11 1.35 3.31
CA ASN A 415 -19.40 1.22 2.62
C ASN A 415 -19.44 0.01 1.66
N THR A 416 -20.13 -1.07 2.01
CA THR A 416 -20.14 -2.32 1.22
C THR A 416 -20.98 -2.27 -0.06
N GLN A 417 -21.82 -1.25 -0.24
CA GLN A 417 -22.78 -1.16 -1.34
C GLN A 417 -22.27 -0.30 -2.49
N GLN A 418 -21.50 0.74 -2.18
CA GLN A 418 -20.98 1.67 -3.17
C GLN A 418 -19.52 2.00 -2.87
N TYR A 419 -18.70 2.06 -3.91
CA TYR A 419 -17.36 2.61 -3.77
C TYR A 419 -17.43 4.08 -3.34
N ARG A 420 -16.73 4.40 -2.25
CA ARG A 420 -16.42 5.78 -1.86
C ARG A 420 -14.94 5.84 -1.53
N SER A 421 -14.23 6.80 -2.11
CA SER A 421 -12.81 7.01 -1.85
C SER A 421 -12.56 7.24 -0.36
N ALA A 422 -11.49 6.66 0.17
CA ALA A 422 -10.97 6.96 1.50
C ALA A 422 -9.76 7.90 1.43
N ASP A 423 -9.78 8.83 0.46
CA ASP A 423 -8.76 9.88 0.30
C ASP A 423 -7.34 9.31 0.32
N PHE A 424 -7.13 8.25 -0.46
CA PHE A 424 -5.85 7.53 -0.60
C PHE A 424 -5.34 6.81 0.67
N SER A 425 -6.08 6.83 1.77
CA SER A 425 -5.64 6.21 3.03
C SER A 425 -6.35 4.88 3.27
N PHE A 426 -5.55 3.83 3.27
CA PHE A 426 -5.98 2.47 3.59
C PHE A 426 -6.34 2.28 5.07
N THR A 427 -5.83 3.14 5.97
CA THR A 427 -6.11 3.01 7.41
C THR A 427 -7.58 3.25 7.74
N PHE A 428 -8.32 4.04 6.96
CA PHE A 428 -9.76 4.19 7.18
C PHE A 428 -10.50 2.85 7.03
N ALA A 429 -10.03 1.94 6.17
CA ALA A 429 -10.63 0.62 6.05
C ALA A 429 -10.52 -0.21 7.35
N GLU A 430 -9.69 0.20 8.31
CA GLU A 430 -9.52 -0.50 9.59
C GLU A 430 -10.65 -0.25 10.59
N ALA A 431 -11.57 0.67 10.30
CA ALA A 431 -12.73 0.96 11.14
C ALA A 431 -13.52 -0.31 11.50
N ARG A 432 -14.01 -0.36 12.73
CA ARG A 432 -14.63 -1.56 13.32
C ARG A 432 -16.10 -1.31 13.71
N PRO A 433 -16.91 -2.39 13.81
CA PRO A 433 -16.64 -3.75 13.34
C PRO A 433 -16.58 -3.84 11.80
N VAL A 434 -15.92 -4.85 11.25
CA VAL A 434 -15.85 -5.01 9.77
C VAL A 434 -17.25 -5.32 9.22
N LEU A 435 -17.74 -4.46 8.33
CA LEU A 435 -19.03 -4.65 7.67
C LEU A 435 -18.95 -5.71 6.58
N LYS A 436 -19.93 -6.61 6.54
CA LYS A 436 -20.04 -7.67 5.51
C LYS A 436 -21.08 -7.27 4.48
N ASN A 437 -20.84 -7.60 3.21
CA ASN A 437 -21.87 -7.48 2.19
C ASN A 437 -22.86 -8.67 2.30
N PRO A 438 -24.14 -8.44 2.66
CA PRO A 438 -25.11 -9.53 2.82
C PRO A 438 -25.49 -10.22 1.50
N GLN A 439 -25.14 -9.63 0.34
CA GLN A 439 -25.43 -10.21 -0.97
C GLN A 439 -24.35 -11.16 -1.48
N ILE A 440 -23.24 -11.35 -0.74
CA ILE A 440 -22.15 -12.25 -1.12
C ILE A 440 -22.14 -13.44 -0.15
N ILE A 441 -22.21 -14.66 -0.70
CA ILE A 441 -22.16 -15.88 0.11
C ILE A 441 -20.70 -16.15 0.50
N ALA A 442 -20.47 -16.45 1.78
CA ALA A 442 -19.15 -16.83 2.27
C ALA A 442 -18.73 -18.21 1.74
N PRO A 443 -17.42 -18.52 1.67
CA PRO A 443 -16.95 -19.88 1.36
C PRO A 443 -17.60 -20.95 2.25
N PRO A 444 -17.79 -22.19 1.76
CA PRO A 444 -18.28 -23.30 2.57
C PRO A 444 -17.40 -23.49 3.83
N LYS A 445 -18.03 -23.46 5.01
CA LYS A 445 -17.33 -23.65 6.30
C LYS A 445 -17.82 -24.89 7.06
N SER A 446 -19.12 -25.11 7.07
CA SER A 446 -19.75 -26.25 7.74
C SER A 446 -21.06 -26.63 7.03
N PRO A 447 -21.46 -27.91 7.07
CA PRO A 447 -22.74 -28.34 6.54
C PRO A 447 -23.88 -27.91 7.48
N ASN A 448 -24.89 -27.23 6.94
CA ASN A 448 -26.00 -26.68 7.72
C ASN A 448 -27.28 -27.52 7.56
N THR A 449 -27.48 -28.13 6.39
CA THR A 449 -28.65 -28.97 6.09
C THR A 449 -28.32 -30.47 6.10
N LYS A 450 -29.34 -31.33 6.08
CA LYS A 450 -29.16 -32.77 5.88
C LYS A 450 -28.48 -33.06 4.53
N TRP A 451 -28.94 -32.37 3.48
CA TRP A 451 -28.37 -32.49 2.15
C TRP A 451 -26.90 -32.04 2.10
N ASP A 452 -26.53 -30.98 2.81
CA ASP A 452 -25.13 -30.53 2.92
C ASP A 452 -24.26 -31.64 3.52
N ARG A 453 -24.73 -32.30 4.59
CA ARG A 453 -23.99 -33.38 5.25
C ARG A 453 -23.78 -34.58 4.33
N GLU A 454 -24.78 -34.92 3.52
CA GLU A 454 -24.71 -36.03 2.57
C GLU A 454 -23.79 -35.71 1.37
N ASN A 455 -23.64 -34.43 1.01
CA ASN A 455 -22.91 -33.99 -0.18
C ASN A 455 -21.62 -33.21 0.14
N TRP A 456 -21.21 -33.13 1.41
CA TRP A 456 -20.20 -32.18 1.87
C TRP A 456 -18.86 -32.28 1.13
N ASN A 457 -18.38 -33.51 0.92
CA ASN A 457 -17.13 -33.74 0.18
C ASN A 457 -17.22 -33.27 -1.27
N SER A 458 -18.37 -33.44 -1.92
CA SER A 458 -18.61 -32.97 -3.29
C SER A 458 -18.70 -31.45 -3.35
N ILE A 459 -19.34 -30.81 -2.37
CA ILE A 459 -19.40 -29.35 -2.23
C ILE A 459 -17.98 -28.77 -2.09
N LEU A 460 -17.18 -29.33 -1.18
CA LEU A 460 -15.79 -28.90 -0.97
C LEU A 460 -14.92 -29.14 -2.21
N ARG A 461 -15.09 -30.28 -2.90
CA ARG A 461 -14.38 -30.57 -4.16
C ARG A 461 -14.76 -29.58 -5.26
N GLY A 462 -16.05 -29.29 -5.44
CA GLY A 462 -16.52 -28.31 -6.42
C GLY A 462 -16.01 -26.91 -6.15
N TYR A 463 -16.05 -26.48 -4.88
CA TYR A 463 -15.45 -25.21 -4.45
C TYR A 463 -13.95 -25.16 -4.76
N LEU A 464 -13.20 -26.22 -4.44
CA LEU A 464 -11.76 -26.30 -4.68
C LEU A 464 -11.43 -26.22 -6.18
N ILE A 465 -12.11 -27.00 -7.03
CA ILE A 465 -11.92 -26.94 -8.48
C ILE A 465 -12.22 -25.54 -9.00
N ALA A 466 -13.31 -24.92 -8.56
CA ALA A 466 -13.70 -23.59 -9.01
C ALA A 466 -12.69 -22.51 -8.56
N ASN A 467 -12.16 -22.63 -7.35
CA ASN A 467 -11.23 -21.67 -6.78
C ASN A 467 -9.81 -21.83 -7.32
N LYS A 468 -9.39 -23.06 -7.63
CA LYS A 468 -8.02 -23.46 -8.00
C LYS A 468 -7.97 -24.35 -9.24
N THR A 469 -8.72 -23.98 -10.29
CA THR A 469 -8.94 -24.84 -11.48
C THR A 469 -7.65 -25.27 -12.17
N TYR A 470 -6.84 -24.33 -12.64
CA TYR A 470 -5.49 -24.60 -13.19
C TYR A 470 -4.64 -25.53 -12.32
N GLU A 471 -4.62 -25.35 -11.00
CA GLU A 471 -3.79 -26.15 -10.09
C GLU A 471 -4.37 -27.56 -9.85
N THR A 472 -5.70 -27.69 -9.88
CA THR A 472 -6.41 -28.94 -9.56
C THR A 472 -6.62 -29.82 -10.80
N LEU A 473 -6.77 -29.19 -11.96
CA LEU A 473 -7.08 -29.82 -13.26
C LEU A 473 -6.11 -29.34 -14.36
N PRO A 474 -4.78 -29.39 -14.16
CA PRO A 474 -3.82 -28.83 -15.11
C PRO A 474 -3.89 -29.47 -16.51
N GLN A 475 -4.30 -30.74 -16.61
CA GLN A 475 -4.48 -31.45 -17.88
C GLN A 475 -5.61 -30.86 -18.74
N TYR A 476 -6.61 -30.22 -18.12
CA TYR A 476 -7.71 -29.55 -18.81
C TYR A 476 -7.45 -28.06 -19.00
N VAL A 477 -6.41 -27.52 -18.36
CA VAL A 477 -6.04 -26.10 -18.38
C VAL A 477 -4.53 -25.98 -18.66
N PRO A 478 -4.04 -26.52 -19.80
CA PRO A 478 -2.61 -26.68 -20.04
C PRO A 478 -1.88 -25.37 -20.36
N GLN A 479 -2.61 -24.35 -20.82
CA GLN A 479 -2.03 -23.10 -21.31
C GLN A 479 -2.43 -21.89 -20.47
N ALA A 480 -3.73 -21.57 -20.38
CA ALA A 480 -4.16 -20.43 -19.58
C ALA A 480 -4.13 -20.78 -18.10
N LYS A 481 -3.28 -20.12 -17.32
CA LYS A 481 -3.13 -20.40 -15.88
C LYS A 481 -4.25 -19.73 -15.08
N LEU A 482 -5.51 -19.98 -15.45
CA LEU A 482 -6.68 -19.30 -14.88
C LEU A 482 -7.52 -20.25 -14.02
N HIS A 483 -8.33 -19.66 -13.13
CA HIS A 483 -9.34 -20.36 -12.34
C HIS A 483 -10.72 -19.87 -12.73
N CYS A 484 -11.77 -20.66 -12.47
CA CYS A 484 -13.15 -20.15 -12.58
C CYS A 484 -13.31 -18.88 -11.73
N ALA A 485 -12.72 -18.88 -10.53
CA ALA A 485 -12.69 -17.74 -9.61
C ALA A 485 -11.94 -16.49 -10.13
N SER A 486 -11.14 -16.59 -11.21
CA SER A 486 -10.54 -15.40 -11.86
C SER A 486 -11.60 -14.44 -12.41
N CYS A 487 -12.77 -14.97 -12.80
CA CYS A 487 -13.85 -14.21 -13.42
C CYS A 487 -15.14 -14.28 -12.60
N HIS A 488 -15.39 -15.43 -11.96
CA HIS A 488 -16.53 -15.67 -11.08
C HIS A 488 -16.13 -15.35 -9.63
N LEU A 489 -16.09 -14.06 -9.27
CA LEU A 489 -15.58 -13.63 -7.97
C LEU A 489 -16.34 -14.29 -6.80
N ASN A 490 -15.64 -14.43 -5.68
CA ASN A 490 -16.09 -15.23 -4.54
C ASN A 490 -16.47 -16.66 -4.96
N VAL A 491 -15.81 -17.21 -5.98
CA VAL A 491 -16.04 -18.57 -6.47
C VAL A 491 -17.50 -18.76 -6.91
N GLY A 492 -18.03 -17.83 -7.69
CA GLY A 492 -19.42 -17.84 -8.18
C GLY A 492 -20.47 -17.33 -7.18
N ALA A 493 -20.06 -16.88 -5.99
CA ALA A 493 -20.94 -16.42 -4.92
C ALA A 493 -21.21 -14.90 -4.91
N ASN A 494 -20.72 -14.15 -5.91
CA ASN A 494 -20.93 -12.71 -6.00
C ASN A 494 -21.92 -12.36 -7.13
N PRO A 495 -23.09 -11.76 -6.81
CA PRO A 495 -24.15 -11.46 -7.79
C PRO A 495 -23.73 -10.42 -8.83
N THR A 496 -22.69 -9.61 -8.58
CA THR A 496 -22.18 -8.64 -9.56
C THR A 496 -21.05 -9.18 -10.43
N ALA A 497 -20.64 -10.44 -10.23
CA ALA A 497 -19.48 -11.05 -10.86
C ALA A 497 -19.82 -12.41 -11.51
N SER A 498 -20.86 -12.45 -12.35
CA SER A 498 -21.32 -13.64 -13.05
C SER A 498 -21.59 -14.80 -12.08
N SER A 499 -22.43 -14.56 -11.07
CA SER A 499 -22.73 -15.58 -10.06
C SER A 499 -23.30 -16.85 -10.66
N TRP A 500 -23.13 -17.96 -9.95
CA TRP A 500 -23.72 -19.25 -10.34
C TRP A 500 -25.13 -19.47 -9.79
N PHE A 501 -25.74 -18.43 -9.23
CA PHE A 501 -27.10 -18.49 -8.72
C PHE A 501 -28.11 -18.73 -9.83
N GLY A 502 -29.03 -19.67 -9.61
CA GLY A 502 -30.10 -20.08 -10.50
C GLY A 502 -29.66 -20.89 -11.72
N MET A 503 -28.39 -21.30 -11.81
CA MET A 503 -27.89 -22.01 -13.00
C MET A 503 -28.54 -23.39 -13.19
N ILE A 504 -28.87 -24.08 -12.09
CA ILE A 504 -29.52 -25.40 -12.13
C ILE A 504 -30.86 -25.31 -12.86
N LYS A 505 -31.69 -24.34 -12.47
CA LYS A 505 -32.99 -24.10 -13.11
C LYS A 505 -32.84 -23.57 -14.54
N LYS A 506 -31.89 -22.64 -14.77
CA LYS A 506 -31.67 -22.03 -16.09
C LYS A 506 -31.32 -23.07 -17.17
N TYR A 507 -30.54 -24.07 -16.80
CA TYR A 507 -30.05 -25.11 -17.71
C TYR A 507 -30.77 -26.46 -17.55
N GLN A 508 -31.90 -26.51 -16.82
CA GLN A 508 -32.73 -27.72 -16.68
C GLN A 508 -31.91 -28.96 -16.28
N TYR A 509 -31.05 -28.82 -15.26
CA TYR A 509 -30.30 -29.95 -14.71
C TYR A 509 -31.11 -30.65 -13.61
N PRO A 510 -31.15 -32.01 -13.56
CA PRO A 510 -30.38 -32.97 -14.36
C PRO A 510 -31.09 -33.48 -15.63
N GLU A 511 -32.19 -32.84 -16.06
CA GLU A 511 -32.97 -33.28 -17.21
C GLU A 511 -32.22 -33.18 -18.54
N THR A 512 -31.34 -32.19 -18.70
CA THR A 512 -30.45 -32.02 -19.86
C THR A 512 -28.97 -31.97 -19.48
N ASP A 513 -28.10 -32.07 -20.49
CA ASP A 513 -26.64 -31.91 -20.35
C ASP A 513 -26.16 -30.48 -20.68
N ASP A 514 -27.07 -29.51 -20.77
CA ASP A 514 -26.75 -28.14 -21.20
C ASP A 514 -25.86 -27.40 -20.19
N LEU A 515 -26.00 -27.70 -18.89
CA LEU A 515 -25.12 -27.13 -17.86
C LEU A 515 -23.69 -27.65 -18.01
N GLN A 516 -23.53 -28.95 -18.28
CA GLN A 516 -22.23 -29.59 -18.52
C GLN A 516 -21.58 -29.02 -19.80
N LYS A 517 -22.34 -28.92 -20.89
CA LYS A 517 -21.91 -28.25 -22.12
C LYS A 517 -21.50 -26.80 -21.88
N ARG A 518 -22.25 -26.08 -21.03
CA ARG A 518 -21.90 -24.71 -20.65
C ARG A 518 -20.58 -24.64 -19.88
N ILE A 519 -20.36 -25.55 -18.93
CA ILE A 519 -19.09 -25.66 -18.20
C ILE A 519 -17.95 -25.95 -19.19
N ASN A 520 -18.13 -26.87 -20.12
CA ASN A 520 -17.12 -27.19 -21.14
C ASN A 520 -16.77 -26.00 -22.04
N SER A 521 -17.75 -25.21 -22.46
CA SER A 521 -17.48 -23.95 -23.18
C SER A 521 -16.60 -22.99 -22.37
N CYS A 522 -16.75 -22.96 -21.03
CA CYS A 522 -15.86 -22.17 -20.18
C CYS A 522 -14.43 -22.74 -20.15
N PHE A 523 -14.25 -24.07 -20.11
CA PHE A 523 -12.93 -24.71 -20.22
C PHE A 523 -12.26 -24.37 -21.56
N GLU A 524 -12.97 -24.53 -22.67
CA GLU A 524 -12.43 -24.31 -24.01
C GLU A 524 -12.13 -22.84 -24.29
N HIS A 525 -12.97 -21.92 -23.81
CA HIS A 525 -12.86 -20.50 -24.15
C HIS A 525 -12.14 -19.69 -23.08
N SER A 526 -12.63 -19.74 -21.83
CA SER A 526 -12.15 -18.89 -20.74
C SER A 526 -10.87 -19.44 -20.11
N LEU A 527 -10.75 -20.76 -20.01
CA LEU A 527 -9.53 -21.42 -19.51
C LEU A 527 -8.59 -21.87 -20.63
N ASN A 528 -8.90 -21.48 -21.89
CA ASN A 528 -8.13 -21.83 -23.09
C ASN A 528 -7.60 -23.28 -23.04
N GLY A 529 -8.52 -24.21 -22.79
CA GLY A 529 -8.19 -25.57 -22.38
C GLY A 529 -8.98 -26.62 -23.12
N LEU A 530 -9.12 -27.79 -22.48
CA LEU A 530 -9.82 -28.94 -23.01
C LEU A 530 -11.12 -29.18 -22.24
N PRO A 531 -12.21 -29.63 -22.90
CA PRO A 531 -13.46 -29.93 -22.23
C PRO A 531 -13.31 -31.09 -21.24
N LEU A 532 -14.11 -31.09 -20.18
CA LEU A 532 -14.28 -32.25 -19.32
C LEU A 532 -15.11 -33.33 -20.03
N PRO A 533 -14.87 -34.63 -19.77
CA PRO A 533 -15.72 -35.70 -20.27
C PRO A 533 -17.18 -35.47 -19.87
N LEU A 534 -18.10 -35.51 -20.85
CA LEU A 534 -19.55 -35.32 -20.66
C LEU A 534 -20.26 -36.54 -20.03
N GLU A 535 -19.51 -37.56 -19.62
CA GLU A 535 -20.08 -38.74 -18.99
C GLU A 535 -20.89 -38.36 -17.75
N LYS A 536 -22.07 -38.97 -17.59
CA LYS A 536 -23.05 -38.67 -16.53
C LYS A 536 -22.48 -38.76 -15.10
N TYR A 537 -21.32 -39.40 -14.93
CA TYR A 537 -20.64 -39.59 -13.65
C TYR A 537 -19.21 -39.05 -13.61
N ASN A 538 -18.84 -38.09 -14.47
CA ASN A 538 -17.54 -37.42 -14.32
C ASN A 538 -17.48 -36.73 -12.95
N PRO A 539 -16.58 -37.14 -12.04
CA PRO A 539 -16.60 -36.69 -10.66
C PRO A 539 -16.31 -35.18 -10.52
N GLU A 540 -15.51 -34.63 -11.43
CA GLU A 540 -15.13 -33.21 -11.40
C GLU A 540 -16.28 -32.30 -11.86
N ALA A 541 -16.93 -32.66 -12.97
CA ALA A 541 -18.11 -31.96 -13.45
C ALA A 541 -19.26 -32.04 -12.42
N GLN A 542 -19.48 -33.23 -11.83
CA GLN A 542 -20.51 -33.42 -10.83
C GLN A 542 -20.24 -32.63 -9.54
N ALA A 543 -18.97 -32.51 -9.12
CA ALA A 543 -18.60 -31.72 -7.96
C ALA A 543 -18.89 -30.22 -8.17
N LEU A 544 -18.54 -29.69 -9.36
CA LEU A 544 -18.87 -28.30 -9.72
C LEU A 544 -20.39 -28.05 -9.68
N ILE A 545 -21.19 -28.95 -10.24
CA ILE A 545 -22.65 -28.83 -10.24
C ILE A 545 -23.22 -28.94 -8.82
N THR A 546 -22.70 -29.85 -8.01
CA THR A 546 -23.10 -29.99 -6.59
C THR A 546 -22.81 -28.71 -5.81
N TYR A 547 -21.68 -28.07 -6.06
CA TYR A 547 -21.36 -26.77 -5.46
C TYR A 547 -22.31 -25.66 -5.95
N MET A 548 -22.71 -25.65 -7.23
CA MET A 548 -23.74 -24.71 -7.73
C MET A 548 -25.11 -24.93 -7.06
N GLN A 549 -25.52 -26.18 -6.84
CA GLN A 549 -26.73 -26.51 -6.07
C GLN A 549 -26.65 -25.99 -4.62
N TRP A 550 -25.49 -26.12 -3.98
CA TRP A 550 -25.25 -25.56 -2.65
C TRP A 550 -25.38 -24.02 -2.66
N LEU A 551 -24.78 -23.33 -3.64
CA LEU A 551 -24.91 -21.87 -3.79
C LEU A 551 -26.37 -21.43 -3.93
N ASP A 552 -27.21 -22.17 -4.68
CA ASP A 552 -28.63 -21.89 -4.80
C ASP A 552 -29.38 -22.01 -3.46
N GLN A 553 -29.06 -23.03 -2.67
CA GLN A 553 -29.62 -23.18 -1.32
C GLN A 553 -29.20 -22.04 -0.41
N GLN A 554 -27.92 -21.67 -0.42
CA GLN A 554 -27.40 -20.57 0.39
C GLN A 554 -27.97 -19.20 -0.03
N ALA A 555 -28.15 -18.98 -1.34
CA ALA A 555 -28.76 -17.77 -1.88
C ALA A 555 -30.23 -17.65 -1.43
N ALA A 556 -30.98 -18.74 -1.47
CA ALA A 556 -32.36 -18.78 -0.98
C ALA A 556 -32.44 -18.52 0.54
N GLN A 557 -31.58 -19.15 1.34
CA GLN A 557 -31.51 -18.95 2.79
C GLN A 557 -31.18 -17.49 3.16
N SER A 558 -30.25 -16.89 2.41
CA SER A 558 -29.80 -15.51 2.61
C SER A 558 -30.70 -14.46 1.92
N LYS A 559 -31.78 -14.91 1.25
CA LYS A 559 -32.71 -14.06 0.49
C LYS A 559 -31.99 -13.15 -0.53
N ILE A 560 -30.96 -13.70 -1.18
CA ILE A 560 -30.20 -12.98 -2.21
C ILE A 560 -31.08 -12.79 -3.44
N THR A 561 -31.06 -11.58 -3.99
CA THR A 561 -31.73 -11.29 -5.27
C THR A 561 -30.94 -11.92 -6.41
N LEU A 562 -31.56 -12.83 -7.17
CA LEU A 562 -30.93 -13.43 -8.35
C LEU A 562 -30.63 -12.35 -9.41
N PRO A 563 -29.39 -12.24 -9.89
CA PRO A 563 -29.04 -11.25 -10.89
C PRO A 563 -29.68 -11.60 -12.25
N LYS A 564 -30.19 -10.58 -12.95
CA LYS A 564 -30.79 -10.74 -14.29
C LYS A 564 -29.74 -10.85 -15.39
N THR A 565 -28.57 -10.26 -15.17
CA THR A 565 -27.44 -10.20 -16.11
C THR A 565 -26.20 -10.78 -15.44
N ALA A 566 -25.19 -11.18 -16.24
CA ALA A 566 -23.94 -11.69 -15.68
C ALA A 566 -23.16 -10.62 -14.89
N TYR A 567 -23.19 -9.38 -15.39
CA TYR A 567 -22.60 -8.22 -14.73
C TYR A 567 -23.62 -7.08 -14.77
N PRO A 568 -23.63 -6.17 -13.77
CA PRO A 568 -24.44 -4.97 -13.80
C PRO A 568 -24.26 -4.19 -15.11
N ASP A 569 -25.35 -3.66 -15.64
CA ASP A 569 -25.29 -2.83 -16.85
C ASP A 569 -24.63 -1.48 -16.56
N ILE A 570 -23.95 -0.96 -17.58
CA ILE A 570 -23.27 0.33 -17.57
C ILE A 570 -23.69 1.11 -18.81
N GLN A 571 -23.51 2.42 -18.81
CA GLN A 571 -23.73 3.23 -20.00
C GLN A 571 -22.80 2.76 -21.13
N LYS A 572 -23.33 2.56 -22.34
CA LYS A 572 -22.52 2.23 -23.52
C LYS A 572 -21.81 3.48 -24.02
N LEU A 573 -20.47 3.45 -24.02
CA LEU A 573 -19.61 4.56 -24.40
C LEU A 573 -18.51 4.09 -25.36
N ALA A 574 -17.88 5.03 -26.07
CA ALA A 574 -16.70 4.73 -26.88
C ALA A 574 -15.45 4.78 -25.99
N GLY A 575 -14.64 3.73 -25.98
CA GLY A 575 -13.42 3.68 -25.18
C GLY A 575 -12.20 4.25 -25.90
N ASN A 576 -11.34 4.94 -25.13
CA ASN A 576 -10.05 5.46 -25.56
C ASN A 576 -8.92 4.57 -25.01
N PRO A 577 -8.20 3.83 -25.87
CA PRO A 577 -7.14 2.90 -25.43
C PRO A 577 -5.94 3.59 -24.78
N LYS A 578 -5.67 4.87 -25.11
CA LYS A 578 -4.57 5.61 -24.50
C LYS A 578 -4.89 5.93 -23.03
N GLN A 579 -6.12 6.40 -22.78
CA GLN A 579 -6.59 6.61 -21.41
C GLN A 579 -6.68 5.28 -20.65
N GLY A 580 -7.13 4.22 -21.32
CA GLY A 580 -7.16 2.87 -20.76
C GLY A 580 -5.78 2.36 -20.31
N GLN A 581 -4.72 2.68 -21.07
CA GLN A 581 -3.35 2.36 -20.69
C GLN A 581 -2.90 3.11 -19.43
N GLU A 582 -3.21 4.41 -19.34
CA GLU A 582 -2.88 5.23 -18.17
C GLU A 582 -3.60 4.72 -16.91
N ILE A 583 -4.90 4.38 -17.04
CA ILE A 583 -5.70 3.75 -15.98
C ILE A 583 -5.09 2.40 -15.59
N PHE A 584 -4.71 1.57 -16.57
CA PHE A 584 -4.11 0.26 -16.32
C PHE A 584 -2.82 0.38 -15.50
N GLN A 585 -1.93 1.29 -15.89
CA GLN A 585 -0.68 1.54 -15.18
C GLN A 585 -0.92 2.00 -13.75
N GLN A 586 -1.89 2.91 -13.54
CA GLN A 586 -2.19 3.45 -12.22
C GLN A 586 -2.89 2.43 -11.30
N LYS A 587 -3.90 1.71 -11.80
CA LYS A 587 -4.86 0.96 -10.96
C LYS A 587 -4.80 -0.56 -11.09
N CYS A 588 -4.06 -1.09 -12.05
CA CYS A 588 -4.10 -2.53 -12.36
C CYS A 588 -2.71 -3.18 -12.38
N ALA A 589 -1.69 -2.49 -12.90
CA ALA A 589 -0.37 -3.06 -13.16
C ALA A 589 0.34 -3.55 -11.90
N PHE A 590 0.14 -2.91 -10.74
CA PHE A 590 0.72 -3.39 -9.49
C PHE A 590 0.22 -4.80 -9.11
N CYS A 591 -0.99 -5.19 -9.52
CA CYS A 591 -1.53 -6.55 -9.40
C CYS A 591 -1.18 -7.44 -10.60
N HIS A 592 -1.35 -6.95 -11.83
CA HIS A 592 -1.32 -7.76 -13.06
C HIS A 592 -0.02 -7.65 -13.87
N GLU A 593 0.99 -6.97 -13.34
CA GLU A 593 2.21 -6.53 -14.02
C GLU A 593 1.96 -5.49 -15.12
N LEU A 594 2.98 -4.72 -15.49
CA LEU A 594 2.86 -3.69 -16.55
C LEU A 594 2.54 -4.27 -17.93
N ASN A 595 2.95 -5.52 -18.16
CA ASN A 595 2.70 -6.26 -19.40
C ASN A 595 1.44 -7.16 -19.31
N GLY A 596 0.63 -7.05 -18.25
CA GLY A 596 -0.60 -7.83 -18.07
C GLY A 596 -0.42 -9.34 -17.99
N ALA A 597 0.81 -9.81 -17.77
CA ALA A 597 1.14 -11.23 -17.70
C ALA A 597 0.60 -11.90 -16.44
N GLY A 598 0.04 -11.15 -15.49
CA GLY A 598 -0.37 -11.71 -14.20
C GLY A 598 0.83 -12.04 -13.34
N ARG A 599 0.59 -12.71 -12.21
CA ARG A 599 1.63 -13.09 -11.25
C ARG A 599 1.54 -14.58 -10.98
N TYR A 600 2.61 -15.28 -11.37
CA TYR A 600 2.73 -16.74 -11.31
C TYR A 600 4.09 -17.20 -10.75
N GLY A 601 4.61 -16.55 -9.71
CA GLY A 601 5.90 -16.92 -9.13
C GLY A 601 5.91 -18.39 -8.66
N SER A 602 7.02 -19.09 -8.85
CA SER A 602 7.11 -20.54 -8.61
C SER A 602 6.00 -21.35 -9.32
N ASN A 603 5.51 -20.85 -10.47
CA ASN A 603 4.38 -21.40 -11.22
C ASN A 603 3.04 -21.46 -10.44
N THR A 604 2.93 -20.75 -9.32
CA THR A 604 1.74 -20.71 -8.46
C THR A 604 0.89 -19.49 -8.78
N TYR A 605 -0.43 -19.69 -8.94
CA TYR A 605 -1.34 -18.59 -9.25
C TYR A 605 -1.42 -17.56 -8.12
N TYR A 606 -1.30 -16.28 -8.47
CA TYR A 606 -1.62 -15.19 -7.54
C TYR A 606 -2.56 -14.13 -8.13
N ARG A 607 -2.22 -13.62 -9.32
CA ARG A 607 -3.07 -12.67 -10.05
C ARG A 607 -3.15 -13.11 -11.50
N PRO A 608 -4.34 -13.11 -12.11
CA PRO A 608 -4.51 -13.66 -13.44
C PRO A 608 -3.81 -12.81 -14.50
N ALA A 609 -3.31 -13.47 -15.54
CA ALA A 609 -2.96 -12.82 -16.79
C ALA A 609 -4.22 -12.23 -17.42
N LEU A 610 -4.12 -11.02 -17.95
CA LEU A 610 -5.23 -10.33 -18.60
C LEU A 610 -5.18 -10.50 -20.13
N TRP A 611 -3.99 -10.76 -20.65
CA TRP A 611 -3.70 -11.07 -22.05
C TRP A 611 -2.42 -11.92 -22.16
N GLY A 612 -1.97 -12.20 -23.38
CA GLY A 612 -0.89 -13.15 -23.66
C GLY A 612 -1.34 -14.60 -23.58
N ASP A 613 -0.41 -15.53 -23.76
CA ASP A 613 -0.68 -16.96 -23.89
C ASP A 613 -1.32 -17.58 -22.64
N GLN A 614 -1.07 -17.01 -21.47
CA GLN A 614 -1.60 -17.49 -20.20
C GLN A 614 -3.00 -16.95 -19.86
N SER A 615 -3.64 -16.21 -20.77
CA SER A 615 -4.96 -15.61 -20.59
C SER A 615 -6.05 -16.34 -21.39
N PHE A 616 -7.30 -15.92 -21.20
CA PHE A 616 -8.47 -16.40 -21.94
C PHE A 616 -8.38 -16.05 -23.44
N ASN A 617 -8.95 -16.91 -24.28
CA ASN A 617 -8.91 -16.75 -25.73
C ASN A 617 -10.01 -15.82 -26.27
N ARG A 618 -9.95 -15.49 -27.57
CA ARG A 618 -10.90 -14.58 -28.25
C ARG A 618 -12.36 -15.03 -28.25
N LEU A 619 -12.65 -16.31 -28.01
CA LEU A 619 -14.01 -16.85 -27.93
C LEU A 619 -14.63 -16.74 -26.53
N ALA A 620 -13.86 -16.31 -25.52
CA ALA A 620 -14.37 -16.11 -24.17
C ALA A 620 -15.32 -14.90 -24.12
N GLY A 621 -16.35 -14.97 -23.27
CA GLY A 621 -17.29 -13.86 -23.09
C GLY A 621 -16.60 -12.57 -22.63
N LEU A 622 -15.60 -12.67 -21.75
CA LEU A 622 -14.78 -11.52 -21.31
C LEU A 622 -13.80 -10.99 -22.37
N ALA A 623 -13.66 -11.65 -23.52
CA ALA A 623 -12.95 -11.07 -24.67
C ALA A 623 -13.78 -10.01 -25.39
N GLN A 624 -15.09 -9.94 -25.13
CA GLN A 624 -15.95 -8.92 -25.71
C GLN A 624 -15.82 -7.61 -24.92
N PRO A 625 -15.45 -6.47 -25.54
CA PRO A 625 -15.22 -5.21 -24.84
C PRO A 625 -16.38 -4.75 -23.94
N GLU A 626 -17.63 -4.94 -24.38
CA GLU A 626 -18.81 -4.58 -23.58
C GLU A 626 -18.91 -5.42 -22.29
N THR A 627 -18.70 -6.73 -22.42
CA THR A 627 -18.76 -7.65 -21.26
C THR A 627 -17.60 -7.37 -20.30
N LEU A 628 -16.42 -7.11 -20.84
CA LEU A 628 -15.24 -6.73 -20.07
C LEU A 628 -15.46 -5.41 -19.33
N ALA A 629 -16.00 -4.37 -19.99
CA ALA A 629 -16.26 -3.08 -19.35
C ALA A 629 -17.24 -3.22 -18.16
N LYS A 630 -18.32 -4.00 -18.31
CA LYS A 630 -19.27 -4.28 -17.20
C LYS A 630 -18.60 -5.00 -16.03
N PHE A 631 -17.74 -5.98 -16.32
CA PHE A 631 -16.95 -6.68 -15.31
C PHE A 631 -15.99 -5.72 -14.60
N LEU A 632 -15.23 -4.93 -15.36
CA LEU A 632 -14.25 -3.97 -14.83
C LEU A 632 -14.93 -2.95 -13.90
N LYS A 633 -16.02 -2.33 -14.35
CA LYS A 633 -16.78 -1.35 -13.55
C LYS A 633 -17.22 -1.92 -12.20
N SER A 634 -17.79 -3.12 -12.22
CA SER A 634 -18.48 -3.68 -11.05
C SER A 634 -17.55 -4.40 -10.09
N ASN A 635 -16.38 -4.85 -10.56
CA ASN A 635 -15.56 -5.82 -9.85
C ASN A 635 -14.07 -5.46 -9.78
N MET A 636 -13.61 -4.49 -10.57
CA MET A 636 -12.21 -4.05 -10.58
C MET A 636 -12.05 -2.58 -10.17
N PRO A 637 -10.91 -2.23 -9.53
CA PRO A 637 -9.87 -3.12 -8.97
C PRO A 637 -10.44 -4.12 -7.95
N TYR A 638 -9.83 -5.30 -7.81
CA TYR A 638 -10.40 -6.42 -7.03
C TYR A 638 -10.80 -5.99 -5.61
N GLN A 639 -12.04 -6.31 -5.19
CA GLN A 639 -12.68 -5.86 -3.93
C GLN A 639 -12.99 -4.34 -3.82
N PHE A 640 -12.63 -3.56 -4.84
CA PHE A 640 -12.90 -2.12 -4.96
C PHE A 640 -13.82 -1.82 -6.15
N GLY A 641 -14.70 -2.75 -6.50
CA GLY A 641 -15.72 -2.56 -7.54
C GLY A 641 -16.51 -1.26 -7.36
N GLY A 642 -16.78 -0.57 -8.46
CA GLY A 642 -17.36 0.77 -8.48
C GLY A 642 -16.34 1.92 -8.42
N ASN A 643 -15.04 1.62 -8.25
CA ASN A 643 -13.97 2.63 -8.28
C ASN A 643 -13.78 3.29 -9.65
N LEU A 644 -14.09 2.58 -10.73
CA LEU A 644 -14.00 3.09 -12.09
C LEU A 644 -15.30 3.83 -12.46
N THR A 645 -15.20 4.92 -13.22
CA THR A 645 -16.35 5.46 -13.95
C THR A 645 -16.72 4.54 -15.12
N ASP A 646 -17.90 4.74 -15.71
CA ASP A 646 -18.31 3.95 -16.88
C ASP A 646 -17.36 4.20 -18.06
N GLN A 647 -16.95 5.46 -18.27
CA GLN A 647 -15.97 5.83 -19.30
C GLN A 647 -14.61 5.17 -19.05
N GLU A 648 -14.10 5.22 -17.82
CA GLU A 648 -12.83 4.56 -17.46
C GLU A 648 -12.88 3.05 -17.69
N ALA A 649 -14.01 2.40 -17.40
CA ALA A 649 -14.19 0.98 -17.66
C ALA A 649 -14.17 0.66 -19.17
N TRP A 650 -14.78 1.50 -20.02
CA TRP A 650 -14.72 1.35 -21.47
C TRP A 650 -13.31 1.62 -22.04
N ASP A 651 -12.63 2.65 -21.55
CA ASP A 651 -11.26 2.97 -21.91
C ASP A 651 -10.32 1.80 -21.61
N LEU A 652 -10.40 1.27 -20.39
CA LEU A 652 -9.61 0.12 -19.93
C LEU A 652 -9.95 -1.16 -20.71
N ALA A 653 -11.23 -1.46 -20.93
CA ALA A 653 -11.65 -2.61 -21.74
C ALA A 653 -11.10 -2.52 -23.17
N THR A 654 -11.16 -1.34 -23.79
CA THR A 654 -10.63 -1.11 -25.15
C THR A 654 -9.11 -1.27 -25.20
N PHE A 655 -8.39 -0.84 -24.16
CA PHE A 655 -6.96 -1.07 -24.06
C PHE A 655 -6.61 -2.56 -23.95
N ILE A 656 -7.29 -3.31 -23.07
CA ILE A 656 -7.07 -4.75 -22.83
C ILE A 656 -7.44 -5.59 -24.06
N ASP A 657 -8.50 -5.23 -24.78
CA ASP A 657 -8.96 -5.94 -25.98
C ASP A 657 -7.94 -5.87 -27.13
N ARG A 658 -7.18 -4.78 -27.23
CA ARG A 658 -6.12 -4.60 -28.24
C ARG A 658 -4.86 -5.43 -27.97
N GLN A 659 -4.74 -6.04 -26.79
CA GLN A 659 -3.57 -6.84 -26.45
C GLN A 659 -3.61 -8.24 -27.11
N PRO A 660 -2.45 -8.84 -27.41
CA PRO A 660 -2.40 -10.18 -28.01
C PRO A 660 -2.96 -11.23 -27.05
N ARG A 661 -3.69 -12.21 -27.57
CA ARG A 661 -4.22 -13.36 -26.82
C ARG A 661 -4.50 -14.53 -27.78
N PRO A 662 -4.67 -15.76 -27.27
CA PRO A 662 -5.00 -16.92 -28.11
C PRO A 662 -6.29 -16.71 -28.92
N GLN A 663 -6.32 -17.17 -30.17
CA GLN A 663 -7.43 -16.92 -31.10
C GLN A 663 -8.61 -17.88 -30.93
N GLY A 664 -8.38 -19.05 -30.35
CA GLY A 664 -9.39 -20.08 -30.13
C GLY A 664 -8.90 -21.10 -29.11
N PRO A 665 -9.66 -22.18 -28.88
CA PRO A 665 -9.34 -23.18 -27.88
C PRO A 665 -7.98 -23.81 -28.13
N TYR A 666 -7.34 -24.23 -27.04
CA TYR A 666 -6.08 -24.97 -27.10
C TYR A 666 -6.25 -26.24 -27.96
N LYS A 667 -5.29 -26.46 -28.84
CA LYS A 667 -5.19 -27.68 -29.65
C LYS A 667 -3.96 -28.44 -29.18
N ALA A 668 -4.14 -29.69 -28.75
CA ALA A 668 -3.02 -30.55 -28.42
C ALA A 668 -2.08 -30.66 -29.64
N PRO A 669 -0.75 -30.67 -29.43
CA PRO A 669 0.20 -30.93 -30.51
C PRO A 669 -0.18 -32.24 -31.19
N LYS A 670 -0.22 -32.26 -32.53
CA LYS A 670 -0.30 -33.52 -33.27
C LYS A 670 1.03 -34.24 -33.03
N THR A 671 0.97 -35.31 -32.24
CA THR A 671 2.11 -36.20 -31.95
C THR A 671 2.60 -36.90 -33.20
#